data_AF-A0A924QQP8-F1
#
_entry.id   AF-A0A924QQP8-F1
#
_cell.length_a   1.000
_cell.length_b   1.000
_cell.length_c   1.000
_cell.angle_alpha   90.00
_cell.angle_beta   90.00
_cell.angle_gamma   90.00
#
_symmetry.space_group_name_H-M   'P 1'
#
loop_
_entity.id
_entity.type
_entity.pdbx_description
1 polymer ?
#
loop_
_entity_poly.entity_id
_entity_poly.type
_entity_poly.pdbx_seq_one_letter_code
_entity_poly.pdbx_strand_id
1 'polypeptide(L)'
;ILATNPLVSMPDVRMVEEGLRKAKFVVVQDVSNRAETLKYADVVLPAATWAEKEGTMTNAERRISYLRKIVDAPGEALPDAEIITRFANKMGYDGFGFKTYSDIYAEHCALTEGTNTDISGLSYTILKEKQSVQWPYPKGENGDGTKRLFTNHIFHTASKKAIIHSFDDANQSEPLTEDLPLILTTGRIRDQWHTMSKTGKVNKLNQHIDQSFLEIHPDDAIARNIKDGNLVAITNKRGNVRVKVKYSNDIKQGVVFLPMHWGKVLNSDLNRANNLTNNLVDPKSKEPDFKFSAVQVVLYIKPKQKIVIIGAGAGAYGFIKSYRALNIDDEIVVFSKENSPFYNRVMLPDYISGTQEWEQLVKMKTAEEYTYNITLQRGVSIDNIDKQAKIVTDSKGITHNYDILILATGSRPTMLKDTPKMQGIFSMRTRTDADNFKAHVVAKKGKVVIVGGGLLGIELAAILREIDVEVVLIQRSSKLMDRQLDSLGSQLLDEELRDAGIEIYYNDEIERYLGTNLVEGIRLKSGVVINCQAIVMAIGTTPNIELARVSGIDCKRGVVVNEYLETSEKSIYAIGEIAEFKGALYGITAAAEQQAEIVARHLSGDISQYYKGSLLMNILKMHGTTLCSLGMAEAPNDGSYEEVIFIDKAKRYYKKCIIHNDKLVGAILIGDKSEFLEFKELIEKKIELSDKRLSLLRSGSKAEPVIGKLVCSCGNVGEGNIINKIKDGYIEIKQLCEASGAGLGCGSCRTEVQAILGKAILPPPAPKGVLESIRIASQSINLISEKI
;
A
#
# COMPACT_ATOMS: atom_id res chain seq x y z
N ILE A 1 13.86 17.97 -23.95
CA ILE A 1 13.70 16.51 -23.79
C ILE A 1 12.42 16.10 -24.49
N LEU A 2 12.51 15.17 -25.44
CA LEU A 2 11.40 14.69 -26.26
C LEU A 2 11.52 13.16 -26.42
N ALA A 3 10.39 12.45 -26.47
CA ALA A 3 10.26 11.03 -26.82
C ALA A 3 10.95 9.99 -25.91
N THR A 4 11.77 10.40 -24.94
CA THR A 4 12.46 9.50 -24.02
C THR A 4 12.56 10.09 -22.62
N ASN A 5 12.70 9.21 -21.63
CA ASN A 5 12.95 9.58 -20.24
C ASN A 5 14.39 9.19 -19.86
N PRO A 6 15.36 10.10 -20.08
CA PRO A 6 16.77 9.81 -19.87
C PRO A 6 17.12 9.61 -18.39
N LEU A 7 16.27 10.03 -17.45
CA LEU A 7 16.47 9.82 -16.01
C LEU A 7 16.11 8.40 -15.53
N VAL A 8 15.74 7.53 -16.47
CA VAL A 8 15.51 6.11 -16.23
C VAL A 8 16.24 5.27 -17.25
N SER A 9 16.21 5.63 -18.54
CA SER A 9 16.68 4.76 -19.63
C SER A 9 18.18 4.82 -19.92
N MET A 10 18.82 5.98 -19.75
CA MET A 10 20.24 6.19 -20.08
C MET A 10 21.17 5.47 -19.10
N PRO A 11 22.37 5.05 -19.54
CA PRO A 11 23.41 4.61 -18.63
C PRO A 11 23.98 5.77 -17.81
N ASP A 12 24.61 5.46 -16.68
CA ASP A 12 25.13 6.44 -15.72
C ASP A 12 24.14 7.60 -15.48
N VAL A 13 22.98 7.24 -14.93
CA VAL A 13 21.87 8.20 -14.80
C VAL A 13 22.24 9.39 -13.90
N ARG A 14 23.18 9.22 -12.97
CA ARG A 14 23.64 10.32 -12.11
C ARG A 14 24.33 11.41 -12.93
N MET A 15 25.12 11.05 -13.94
CA MET A 15 25.68 12.01 -14.89
C MET A 15 24.57 12.78 -15.63
N VAL A 16 23.53 12.09 -16.11
CA VAL A 16 22.39 12.73 -16.79
C VAL A 16 21.64 13.69 -15.85
N GLU A 17 21.38 13.25 -14.62
CA GLU A 17 20.70 14.05 -13.60
C GLU A 17 21.49 15.31 -13.24
N GLU A 18 22.80 15.20 -13.10
CA GLU A 18 23.68 16.35 -12.87
C GLU A 18 23.68 17.31 -14.07
N GLY A 19 23.65 16.77 -15.30
CA GLY A 19 23.50 17.56 -16.51
C GLY A 19 22.21 18.38 -16.52
N LEU A 20 21.08 17.78 -16.12
CA LEU A 20 19.80 18.48 -16.02
C LEU A 20 19.79 19.54 -14.92
N ARG A 21 20.47 19.31 -13.79
CA ARG A 21 20.61 20.32 -12.71
C ARG A 21 21.44 21.53 -13.14
N LYS A 22 22.47 21.31 -13.96
CA LYS A 22 23.36 22.37 -14.48
C LYS A 22 22.77 23.11 -15.68
N ALA A 23 21.81 22.51 -16.36
CA ALA A 23 21.18 23.12 -17.51
C ALA A 23 20.51 24.44 -17.08
N LYS A 24 20.83 25.53 -17.79
CA LYS A 24 20.24 26.85 -17.51
C LYS A 24 18.74 26.91 -17.81
N PHE A 25 18.29 26.03 -18.71
CA PHE A 25 16.91 25.99 -19.17
C PHE A 25 16.61 24.59 -19.73
N VAL A 26 15.53 23.98 -19.24
CA VAL A 26 15.10 22.63 -19.63
C VAL A 26 13.66 22.67 -20.10
N VAL A 27 13.47 22.35 -21.38
CA VAL A 27 12.14 22.14 -21.98
C VAL A 27 11.85 20.64 -21.99
N VAL A 28 10.71 20.22 -21.45
CA VAL A 28 10.27 18.81 -21.48
C VAL A 28 8.94 18.71 -22.20
N GLN A 29 8.90 17.91 -23.26
CA GLN A 29 7.68 17.55 -23.94
C GLN A 29 7.25 16.14 -23.51
N ASP A 30 6.08 16.01 -22.89
CA ASP A 30 5.62 14.73 -22.35
C ASP A 30 4.09 14.58 -22.41
N VAL A 31 3.64 13.32 -22.49
CA VAL A 31 2.22 12.91 -22.41
C VAL A 31 1.81 12.59 -20.96
N SER A 32 2.76 12.62 -20.03
CA SER A 32 2.58 12.12 -18.68
C SER A 32 3.18 13.04 -17.63
N ASN A 33 2.36 13.46 -16.67
CA ASN A 33 2.77 14.18 -15.46
C ASN A 33 3.62 13.36 -14.45
N ARG A 34 4.04 12.14 -14.80
CA ARG A 34 4.81 11.24 -13.91
C ARG A 34 6.27 11.06 -14.32
N ALA A 35 6.69 11.57 -15.47
CA ALA A 35 8.07 11.41 -15.92
C ALA A 35 9.04 12.14 -14.97
N GLU A 36 10.13 11.48 -14.60
CA GLU A 36 11.15 11.98 -13.67
C GLU A 36 11.77 13.30 -14.16
N THR A 37 11.84 13.50 -15.47
CA THR A 37 12.37 14.70 -16.12
C THR A 37 11.56 15.96 -15.84
N LEU A 38 10.27 15.83 -15.53
CA LEU A 38 9.40 16.99 -15.27
C LEU A 38 9.83 17.80 -14.04
N LYS A 39 10.49 17.16 -13.06
CA LYS A 39 11.03 17.85 -11.88
C LYS A 39 12.13 18.86 -12.22
N TYR A 40 12.73 18.73 -13.40
CA TYR A 40 13.81 19.58 -13.88
C TYR A 40 13.34 20.55 -14.96
N ALA A 41 12.07 20.49 -15.38
CA ALA A 41 11.56 21.28 -16.48
C ALA A 41 11.26 22.72 -16.04
N ASP A 42 11.79 23.71 -16.77
CA ASP A 42 11.35 25.10 -16.69
C ASP A 42 10.10 25.33 -17.54
N VAL A 43 9.97 24.58 -18.63
CA VAL A 43 8.79 24.57 -19.51
C VAL A 43 8.37 23.14 -19.77
N VAL A 44 7.10 22.85 -19.51
CA VAL A 44 6.45 21.59 -19.89
C VAL A 44 5.55 21.85 -21.09
N LEU A 45 5.75 21.08 -22.15
CA LEU A 45 4.94 21.11 -23.37
C LEU A 45 4.07 19.85 -23.42
N PRO A 46 2.77 19.93 -23.08
CA PRO A 46 1.89 18.77 -23.07
C PRO A 46 1.74 18.20 -24.48
N ALA A 47 2.07 16.92 -24.64
CA ALA A 47 2.05 16.25 -25.93
C ALA A 47 0.78 15.42 -26.14
N ALA A 48 0.30 15.38 -27.37
CA ALA A 48 -0.73 14.44 -27.81
C ALA A 48 -0.16 13.03 -27.98
N THR A 49 -0.91 12.02 -27.54
CA THR A 49 -0.58 10.60 -27.71
C THR A 49 -1.01 10.05 -29.08
N TRP A 50 -0.72 8.77 -29.34
CA TRP A 50 -0.97 8.10 -30.62
C TRP A 50 -2.40 8.29 -31.18
N ALA A 51 -3.45 8.16 -30.36
CA ALA A 51 -4.84 8.28 -30.81
C ALA A 51 -5.33 9.73 -31.02
N GLU A 52 -4.55 10.70 -30.53
CA GLU A 52 -4.91 12.12 -30.45
C GLU A 52 -4.32 12.96 -31.58
N LYS A 53 -3.51 12.35 -32.46
CA LYS A 53 -2.78 13.04 -33.52
C LYS A 53 -2.83 12.31 -34.86
N GLU A 54 -2.62 13.10 -35.91
CA GLU A 54 -2.45 12.62 -37.28
C GLU A 54 -0.95 12.52 -37.62
N GLY A 55 -0.58 11.59 -38.50
CA GLY A 55 0.82 11.45 -38.94
C GLY A 55 1.04 10.22 -39.81
N THR A 56 2.27 9.72 -39.78
CA THR A 56 2.63 8.42 -40.35
C THR A 56 3.39 7.58 -39.33
N MET A 57 3.38 6.27 -39.51
CA MET A 57 4.11 5.32 -38.67
C MET A 57 4.85 4.33 -39.55
N THR A 58 6.13 4.09 -39.27
CA THR A 58 6.92 3.06 -39.94
C THR A 58 7.23 1.93 -38.97
N ASN A 59 6.88 0.69 -39.33
CA ASN A 59 7.17 -0.49 -38.52
C ASN A 59 8.52 -1.14 -38.90
N ALA A 60 8.94 -2.16 -38.15
CA ALA A 60 10.20 -2.88 -38.38
C ALA A 60 10.26 -3.63 -39.72
N GLU A 61 9.12 -3.90 -40.35
CA GLU A 61 9.03 -4.51 -41.69
C GLU A 61 9.13 -3.49 -42.83
N ARG A 62 9.50 -2.24 -42.51
CA ARG A 62 9.58 -1.12 -43.46
C ARG A 62 8.22 -0.68 -44.01
N ARG A 63 7.12 -1.08 -43.36
CA ARG A 63 5.77 -0.64 -43.75
C ARG A 63 5.48 0.72 -43.17
N ILE A 64 5.09 1.64 -44.03
CA ILE A 64 4.62 2.99 -43.68
C ILE A 64 3.10 2.97 -43.76
N SER A 65 2.45 3.44 -42.71
CA SER A 65 0.99 3.56 -42.60
C SER A 65 0.58 4.97 -42.24
N TYR A 66 -0.63 5.36 -42.68
CA TYR A 66 -1.26 6.58 -42.21
C TYR A 66 -1.75 6.41 -40.77
N LEU A 67 -1.37 7.36 -39.91
CA LEU A 67 -1.86 7.45 -38.54
C LEU A 67 -3.05 8.42 -38.50
N ARG A 68 -4.25 7.89 -38.29
CA ARG A 68 -5.49 8.68 -38.17
C ARG A 68 -5.70 9.16 -36.74
N LYS A 69 -6.03 10.45 -36.58
CA LYS A 69 -6.58 10.99 -35.33
C LYS A 69 -7.96 10.39 -35.04
N ILE A 70 -8.14 9.80 -33.85
CA ILE A 70 -9.38 9.13 -33.43
C ILE A 70 -10.15 10.01 -32.44
N VAL A 71 -9.44 10.70 -31.55
CA VAL A 71 -10.00 11.59 -30.52
C VAL A 71 -9.24 12.91 -30.47
N ASP A 72 -9.83 13.93 -29.87
CA ASP A 72 -9.13 15.18 -29.60
C ASP A 72 -8.12 15.02 -28.46
N ALA A 73 -7.00 15.75 -28.56
CA ALA A 73 -6.01 15.81 -27.51
C ALA A 73 -6.61 16.50 -26.28
N PRO A 74 -6.36 16.00 -25.05
CA PRO A 74 -6.96 16.55 -23.86
C PRO A 74 -6.33 17.90 -23.46
N GLY A 75 -7.18 18.85 -23.06
CA GLY A 75 -6.73 20.14 -22.53
C GLY A 75 -5.87 20.92 -23.53
N GLU A 76 -4.65 21.28 -23.11
CA GLU A 76 -3.70 22.05 -23.90
C GLU A 76 -2.71 21.17 -24.70
N ALA A 77 -2.91 19.85 -24.72
CA ALA A 77 -2.01 18.93 -25.39
C ALA A 77 -2.03 19.12 -26.92
N LEU A 78 -0.84 19.13 -27.53
CA LEU A 78 -0.67 19.31 -28.97
C LEU A 78 0.17 18.19 -29.58
N PRO A 79 -0.05 17.82 -30.86
CA PRO A 79 0.85 16.92 -31.60
C PRO A 79 2.28 17.45 -31.67
N ASP A 80 3.28 16.55 -31.64
CA ASP A 80 4.71 16.91 -31.60
C ASP A 80 5.10 17.87 -32.72
N ALA A 81 4.63 17.60 -33.94
CA ALA A 81 4.91 18.42 -35.11
C ALA A 81 4.37 19.85 -34.97
N GLU A 82 3.22 20.02 -34.33
CA GLU A 82 2.63 21.35 -34.07
C GLU A 82 3.42 22.09 -32.99
N ILE A 83 3.81 21.39 -31.92
CA ILE A 83 4.68 21.95 -30.87
C ILE A 83 5.98 22.48 -31.47
N ILE A 84 6.66 21.66 -32.28
CA ILE A 84 7.92 22.01 -32.95
C ILE A 84 7.71 23.20 -33.88
N THR A 85 6.66 23.18 -34.70
CA THR A 85 6.33 24.27 -35.64
C THR A 85 6.09 25.59 -34.92
N ARG A 86 5.26 25.58 -33.86
CA ARG A 86 4.98 26.79 -33.06
C ARG A 86 6.24 27.31 -32.38
N PHE A 87 7.05 26.41 -31.81
CA PHE A 87 8.32 26.76 -31.19
C PHE A 87 9.26 27.42 -32.20
N ALA A 88 9.43 26.82 -33.38
CA ALA A 88 10.30 27.33 -34.42
C ALA A 88 9.85 28.71 -34.92
N ASN A 89 8.55 28.88 -35.20
CA ASN A 89 7.97 30.16 -35.60
C ASN A 89 8.15 31.24 -34.51
N LYS A 90 7.98 30.88 -33.23
CA LYS A 90 8.17 31.81 -32.11
C LYS A 90 9.62 32.26 -31.97
N MET A 91 10.56 31.40 -32.31
CA MET A 91 12.00 31.68 -32.32
C MET A 91 12.48 32.39 -33.59
N GLY A 92 11.61 32.57 -34.59
CA GLY A 92 11.93 33.23 -35.86
C GLY A 92 12.69 32.36 -36.85
N TYR A 93 12.57 31.03 -36.76
CA TYR A 93 13.16 30.12 -37.75
C TYR A 93 12.27 30.00 -39.01
N ASP A 94 12.88 30.12 -40.18
CA ASP A 94 12.23 29.86 -41.47
C ASP A 94 12.03 28.35 -41.72
N GLY A 95 11.18 28.00 -42.70
CA GLY A 95 10.96 26.61 -43.12
C GLY A 95 9.89 25.85 -42.34
N PHE A 96 9.23 26.48 -41.36
CA PHE A 96 8.17 25.87 -40.53
C PHE A 96 6.76 26.40 -40.87
N GLY A 97 6.56 26.91 -42.08
CA GLY A 97 5.28 27.48 -42.55
C GLY A 97 4.26 26.44 -43.03
N PHE A 98 4.27 25.22 -42.50
CA PHE A 98 3.37 24.14 -42.93
C PHE A 98 1.91 24.43 -42.56
N LYS A 99 0.96 24.17 -43.48
CA LYS A 99 -0.47 24.35 -43.22
C LYS A 99 -1.13 23.06 -42.74
N THR A 100 -0.59 21.91 -43.16
CA THR A 100 -1.12 20.59 -42.82
C THR A 100 -0.01 19.59 -42.48
N TYR A 101 -0.33 18.50 -41.78
CA TYR A 101 0.62 17.41 -41.56
C TYR A 101 1.02 16.70 -42.87
N SER A 102 0.16 16.76 -43.90
CA SER A 102 0.50 16.24 -45.23
C SER A 102 1.61 17.07 -45.89
N ASP A 103 1.71 18.37 -45.60
CA ASP A 103 2.78 19.22 -46.13
C ASP A 103 4.13 18.80 -45.54
N ILE A 104 4.16 18.53 -44.22
CA ILE A 104 5.34 18.02 -43.52
C ILE A 104 5.77 16.67 -44.09
N TYR A 105 4.82 15.77 -44.31
CA TYR A 105 5.13 14.46 -44.88
C TYR A 105 5.58 14.55 -46.35
N ALA A 106 5.01 15.47 -47.13
CA ALA A 106 5.44 15.71 -48.51
C ALA A 106 6.89 16.22 -48.56
N GLU A 107 7.27 17.13 -47.66
CA GLU A 107 8.68 17.54 -47.51
C GLU A 107 9.56 16.34 -47.14
N HIS A 108 9.16 15.52 -46.15
CA HIS A 108 9.90 14.32 -45.79
C HIS A 108 10.09 13.37 -46.98
N CYS A 109 9.04 13.11 -47.76
CA CYS A 109 9.13 12.29 -48.97
C CYS A 109 10.13 12.88 -49.98
N ALA A 110 10.09 14.19 -50.22
CA ALA A 110 10.98 14.88 -51.15
C ALA A 110 12.46 14.75 -50.72
N LEU A 111 12.76 14.81 -49.42
CA LEU A 111 14.12 14.62 -48.89
C LEU A 111 14.69 13.21 -49.15
N THR A 112 13.84 12.22 -49.44
CA THR A 112 14.28 10.85 -49.72
C THR A 112 14.53 10.56 -51.21
N GLU A 113 14.18 11.48 -52.10
CA GLU A 113 14.30 11.29 -53.55
C GLU A 113 15.74 10.94 -53.95
N GLY A 114 15.92 9.84 -54.68
CA GLY A 114 17.23 9.34 -55.11
C GLY A 114 18.08 8.69 -54.00
N THR A 115 17.58 8.58 -52.77
CA THR A 115 18.26 7.88 -51.68
C THR A 115 17.95 6.38 -51.68
N ASN A 116 18.63 5.61 -50.82
CA ASN A 116 18.35 4.17 -50.67
C ASN A 116 17.00 3.89 -49.98
N THR A 117 16.37 4.90 -49.40
CA THR A 117 15.06 4.82 -48.74
C THR A 117 14.01 5.64 -49.48
N ASP A 118 14.18 5.81 -50.80
CA ASP A 118 13.32 6.66 -51.62
C ASP A 118 11.85 6.31 -51.46
N ILE A 119 11.09 7.24 -50.88
CA ILE A 119 9.64 7.21 -50.72
C ILE A 119 8.99 8.43 -51.39
N SER A 120 9.68 9.05 -52.35
CA SER A 120 9.24 10.26 -53.06
C SER A 120 7.90 10.08 -53.79
N GLY A 121 7.48 8.85 -54.05
CA GLY A 121 6.18 8.54 -54.63
C GLY A 121 5.03 8.51 -53.62
N LEU A 122 5.30 8.56 -52.31
CA LEU A 122 4.26 8.48 -51.28
C LEU A 122 3.60 9.81 -50.99
N SER A 123 2.31 9.73 -50.65
CA SER A 123 1.49 10.83 -50.14
C SER A 123 0.47 10.31 -49.13
N TYR A 124 -0.16 11.22 -48.39
CA TYR A 124 -1.27 10.84 -47.50
C TYR A 124 -2.42 10.18 -48.25
N THR A 125 -2.71 10.60 -49.48
CA THR A 125 -3.74 9.98 -50.33
C THR A 125 -3.46 8.50 -50.55
N ILE A 126 -2.22 8.17 -50.96
CA ILE A 126 -1.80 6.79 -51.20
C ILE A 126 -1.85 5.96 -49.91
N LEU A 127 -1.35 6.50 -48.79
CA LEU A 127 -1.36 5.79 -47.52
C LEU A 127 -2.78 5.55 -46.98
N LYS A 128 -3.72 6.47 -47.22
CA LYS A 128 -5.13 6.31 -46.87
C LYS A 128 -5.83 5.26 -47.74
N GLU A 129 -5.50 5.21 -49.02
CA GLU A 129 -6.05 4.23 -49.97
C GLU A 129 -5.48 2.81 -49.73
N LYS A 130 -4.16 2.68 -49.66
CA LYS A 130 -3.47 1.38 -49.54
C LYS A 130 -3.36 0.87 -48.11
N GLN A 131 -3.69 1.69 -47.11
CA GLN A 131 -3.52 1.46 -45.66
C GLN A 131 -2.05 1.34 -45.18
N SER A 132 -1.20 0.63 -45.93
CA SER A 132 0.23 0.51 -45.67
C SER A 132 1.02 0.14 -46.93
N VAL A 133 2.27 0.60 -47.00
CA VAL A 133 3.19 0.38 -48.14
C VAL A 133 4.60 0.06 -47.63
N GLN A 134 5.35 -0.83 -48.30
CA GLN A 134 6.74 -1.12 -47.93
C GLN A 134 7.71 -0.23 -48.72
N TRP A 135 8.49 0.61 -48.05
CA TRP A 135 9.52 1.37 -48.75
C TRP A 135 10.59 0.44 -49.34
N PRO A 136 11.39 0.83 -50.34
CA PRO A 136 11.26 2.05 -51.14
C PRO A 136 9.98 2.07 -51.99
N TYR A 137 9.53 3.28 -52.27
CA TYR A 137 8.35 3.64 -53.07
C TYR A 137 8.67 4.94 -53.85
N PRO A 138 9.53 4.87 -54.88
CA PRO A 138 9.91 6.04 -55.66
C PRO A 138 8.73 6.53 -56.52
N LYS A 139 8.82 7.77 -57.04
CA LYS A 139 7.84 8.30 -58.01
C LYS A 139 7.66 7.33 -59.19
N GLY A 140 6.40 7.03 -59.51
CA GLY A 140 6.02 6.10 -60.59
C GLY A 140 5.81 4.65 -60.13
N GLU A 141 6.15 4.31 -58.88
CA GLU A 141 5.74 3.04 -58.27
C GLU A 141 4.21 3.03 -58.04
N ASN A 142 3.55 1.92 -58.41
CA ASN A 142 2.09 1.78 -58.31
C ASN A 142 1.66 0.55 -57.47
N GLY A 143 2.60 -0.35 -57.14
CA GLY A 143 2.39 -1.54 -56.32
C GLY A 143 2.31 -1.25 -54.82
N ASP A 144 2.62 -2.24 -53.98
CA ASP A 144 2.65 -2.11 -52.51
C ASP A 144 4.06 -1.76 -51.98
N GLY A 145 4.93 -1.33 -52.90
CA GLY A 145 6.36 -1.11 -52.67
C GLY A 145 7.18 -2.39 -52.69
N THR A 146 8.37 -2.38 -52.09
CA THR A 146 9.35 -3.47 -52.25
C THR A 146 9.33 -4.44 -51.08
N LYS A 147 8.76 -5.64 -51.29
CA LYS A 147 8.63 -6.68 -50.24
C LYS A 147 9.97 -7.12 -49.63
N ARG A 148 10.99 -7.36 -50.47
CA ARG A 148 12.33 -7.79 -50.05
C ARG A 148 13.38 -7.01 -50.82
N LEU A 149 14.31 -6.38 -50.11
CA LEU A 149 15.46 -5.69 -50.72
C LEU A 149 16.51 -6.68 -51.22
N PHE A 150 17.35 -6.22 -52.13
CA PHE A 150 18.59 -6.89 -52.56
C PHE A 150 18.40 -8.28 -53.20
N THR A 151 17.23 -8.57 -53.78
CA THR A 151 16.97 -9.81 -54.53
C THR A 151 17.83 -9.93 -55.79
N ASN A 152 18.35 -8.82 -56.29
CA ASN A 152 19.32 -8.74 -57.38
C ASN A 152 20.79 -8.86 -56.92
N HIS A 153 21.02 -9.06 -55.62
CA HIS A 153 22.35 -9.18 -55.00
C HIS A 153 23.22 -7.90 -55.11
N ILE A 154 22.62 -6.73 -55.39
CA ILE A 154 23.29 -5.43 -55.47
C ILE A 154 22.98 -4.63 -54.21
N PHE A 155 23.98 -4.49 -53.33
CA PHE A 155 23.84 -3.78 -52.05
C PHE A 155 24.21 -2.30 -52.18
N HIS A 156 23.73 -1.47 -51.25
CA HIS A 156 24.03 -0.04 -51.20
C HIS A 156 25.42 0.26 -50.61
N THR A 157 26.45 -0.40 -51.12
CA THR A 157 27.86 -0.23 -50.74
C THR A 157 28.67 0.17 -51.97
N ALA A 158 29.87 0.74 -51.78
CA ALA A 158 30.74 1.12 -52.90
C ALA A 158 31.08 -0.08 -53.82
N SER A 159 31.23 -1.28 -53.24
CA SER A 159 31.52 -2.52 -53.97
C SER A 159 30.28 -3.25 -54.49
N LYS A 160 29.07 -2.75 -54.18
CA LYS A 160 27.78 -3.41 -54.44
C LYS A 160 27.60 -4.78 -53.79
N LYS A 161 28.50 -5.20 -52.90
CA LYS A 161 28.40 -6.44 -52.12
C LYS A 161 27.92 -6.16 -50.71
N ALA A 162 27.31 -7.16 -50.07
CA ALA A 162 26.99 -7.08 -48.65
C ALA A 162 28.29 -6.93 -47.84
N ILE A 163 28.29 -6.01 -46.88
CA ILE A 163 29.34 -5.92 -45.87
C ILE A 163 28.76 -6.56 -44.61
N ILE A 164 29.19 -7.79 -44.32
CA ILE A 164 28.82 -8.50 -43.10
C ILE A 164 29.97 -8.33 -42.13
N HIS A 165 29.73 -7.58 -41.05
CA HIS A 165 30.67 -7.48 -39.96
C HIS A 165 30.48 -8.68 -39.03
N SER A 166 31.50 -9.53 -38.94
CA SER A 166 31.59 -10.52 -37.87
C SER A 166 32.20 -9.85 -36.64
N PHE A 167 31.68 -10.20 -35.48
CA PHE A 167 32.17 -9.81 -34.16
C PHE A 167 32.28 -11.09 -33.31
N ASP A 168 33.09 -11.03 -32.27
CA ASP A 168 33.20 -12.12 -31.30
C ASP A 168 31.93 -12.15 -30.42
N ASP A 169 31.51 -13.35 -30.03
CA ASP A 169 30.29 -13.56 -29.23
C ASP A 169 30.49 -13.14 -27.77
N ALA A 170 31.74 -13.03 -27.31
CA ALA A 170 32.08 -12.68 -25.94
C ALA A 170 32.10 -11.15 -25.72
N ASN A 171 31.10 -10.61 -25.03
CA ASN A 171 31.19 -9.25 -24.50
C ASN A 171 32.11 -9.23 -23.26
N GLN A 172 33.17 -8.41 -23.33
CA GLN A 172 34.18 -8.23 -22.28
C GLN A 172 34.38 -6.75 -21.94
N SER A 173 33.35 -5.91 -22.15
CA SER A 173 33.44 -4.46 -21.98
C SER A 173 33.86 -4.02 -20.57
N GLU A 174 33.52 -4.82 -19.56
CA GLU A 174 33.98 -4.66 -18.18
C GLU A 174 34.56 -5.99 -17.65
N PRO A 175 35.86 -6.04 -17.30
CA PRO A 175 36.47 -7.28 -16.82
C PRO A 175 35.98 -7.64 -15.42
N LEU A 176 35.83 -8.94 -15.18
CA LEU A 176 35.61 -9.48 -13.84
C LEU A 176 36.88 -9.40 -13.00
N THR A 177 36.71 -9.21 -11.70
CA THR A 177 37.78 -9.21 -10.70
C THR A 177 37.31 -9.98 -9.46
N GLU A 178 38.20 -10.28 -8.53
CA GLU A 178 37.81 -10.87 -7.23
C GLU A 178 36.80 -9.96 -6.48
N ASP A 179 36.99 -8.64 -6.58
CA ASP A 179 36.10 -7.65 -5.97
C ASP A 179 34.77 -7.49 -6.71
N LEU A 180 34.74 -7.69 -8.04
CA LEU A 180 33.56 -7.56 -8.90
C LEU A 180 33.37 -8.86 -9.73
N PRO A 181 32.92 -9.96 -9.11
CA PRO A 181 32.95 -11.30 -9.72
C PRO A 181 31.72 -11.63 -10.58
N LEU A 182 30.69 -10.76 -10.60
CA LEU A 182 29.43 -11.00 -11.32
C LEU A 182 29.21 -9.99 -12.44
N ILE A 183 28.54 -10.43 -13.51
CA ILE A 183 28.06 -9.54 -14.57
C ILE A 183 26.60 -9.18 -14.33
N LEU A 184 26.34 -7.89 -14.15
CA LEU A 184 25.00 -7.33 -14.18
C LEU A 184 24.57 -7.10 -15.64
N THR A 185 23.38 -7.59 -15.96
CA THR A 185 22.59 -7.21 -17.13
C THR A 185 21.32 -6.50 -16.69
N THR A 186 20.69 -5.73 -17.57
CA THR A 186 19.41 -5.06 -17.26
C THR A 186 18.43 -5.18 -18.41
N GLY A 187 17.15 -5.08 -18.11
CA GLY A 187 16.11 -5.20 -19.14
C GLY A 187 14.73 -4.81 -18.66
N ARG A 188 13.72 -5.27 -19.40
CA ARG A 188 12.31 -4.96 -19.15
C ARG A 188 11.59 -6.15 -18.54
N ILE A 189 10.64 -5.87 -17.66
CA ILE A 189 9.64 -6.84 -17.21
C ILE A 189 8.46 -6.82 -18.19
N ARG A 190 7.77 -7.96 -18.28
CA ARG A 190 6.66 -8.19 -19.23
C ARG A 190 5.59 -7.10 -19.19
N ASP A 191 5.16 -6.70 -18.00
CA ASP A 191 3.95 -5.89 -17.80
C ASP A 191 4.15 -4.39 -18.03
N GLN A 192 5.40 -3.95 -18.27
CA GLN A 192 5.74 -2.54 -18.26
C GLN A 192 6.46 -2.12 -19.54
N TRP A 193 5.96 -1.04 -20.14
CA TRP A 193 6.51 -0.49 -21.37
C TRP A 193 7.49 0.66 -21.06
N HIS A 194 8.65 0.64 -21.73
CA HIS A 194 9.76 1.58 -21.52
C HIS A 194 10.08 1.87 -20.05
N THR A 195 9.79 3.08 -19.56
CA THR A 195 10.18 3.59 -18.23
C THR A 195 8.97 3.74 -17.31
N MET A 196 7.89 2.97 -17.54
CA MET A 196 6.63 3.03 -16.78
C MET A 196 5.89 4.38 -16.80
N SER A 197 6.36 5.38 -17.54
CA SER A 197 5.75 6.73 -17.56
C SER A 197 4.28 6.71 -18.00
N LYS A 198 3.87 5.69 -18.78
CA LYS A 198 2.48 5.40 -19.16
C LYS A 198 1.92 4.18 -18.43
N THR A 199 2.53 3.01 -18.61
CA THR A 199 2.00 1.73 -18.08
C THR A 199 1.97 1.68 -16.56
N GLY A 200 2.86 2.40 -15.87
CA GLY A 200 2.84 2.54 -14.41
C GLY A 200 1.63 3.31 -13.88
N LYS A 201 0.83 3.95 -14.73
CA LYS A 201 -0.48 4.55 -14.36
C LYS A 201 -1.59 3.51 -14.23
N VAL A 202 -1.45 2.38 -14.90
CA VAL A 202 -2.44 1.29 -14.88
C VAL A 202 -2.15 0.41 -13.69
N ASN A 203 -2.96 0.54 -12.64
CA ASN A 203 -2.68 -0.14 -11.37
C ASN A 203 -2.76 -1.66 -11.51
N LYS A 204 -3.57 -2.17 -12.44
CA LYS A 204 -3.62 -3.60 -12.79
C LYS A 204 -2.27 -4.16 -13.25
N LEU A 205 -1.47 -3.40 -14.01
CA LEU A 205 -0.15 -3.82 -14.47
C LEU A 205 0.91 -3.82 -13.35
N ASN A 206 0.67 -3.07 -12.28
CA ASN A 206 1.56 -2.99 -11.13
C ASN A 206 1.31 -4.12 -10.11
N GLN A 207 0.34 -5.03 -10.34
CA GLN A 207 -0.02 -6.08 -9.37
C GLN A 207 0.92 -7.29 -9.37
N HIS A 208 1.55 -7.59 -10.51
CA HIS A 208 2.40 -8.77 -10.64
C HIS A 208 3.83 -8.51 -10.14
N ILE A 209 4.41 -7.36 -10.51
CA ILE A 209 5.74 -6.94 -10.04
C ILE A 209 5.64 -5.45 -9.70
N ASP A 210 5.64 -5.14 -8.40
CA ASP A 210 5.42 -3.80 -7.86
C ASP A 210 6.71 -3.07 -7.44
N GLN A 211 7.83 -3.80 -7.37
CA GLN A 211 9.14 -3.31 -6.95
C GLN A 211 10.27 -3.89 -7.82
N SER A 212 11.40 -3.19 -7.86
CA SER A 212 12.62 -3.70 -8.47
C SER A 212 13.21 -4.84 -7.64
N PHE A 213 13.91 -5.76 -8.30
CA PHE A 213 14.53 -6.94 -7.69
C PHE A 213 15.85 -7.27 -8.38
N LEU A 214 16.72 -8.02 -7.71
CA LEU A 214 17.90 -8.64 -8.32
C LEU A 214 17.59 -10.11 -8.57
N GLU A 215 17.58 -10.52 -9.82
CA GLU A 215 17.55 -11.92 -10.19
C GLU A 215 18.96 -12.51 -10.13
N ILE A 216 19.12 -13.65 -9.48
CA ILE A 216 20.40 -14.33 -9.26
C ILE A 216 20.21 -15.85 -9.30
N HIS A 217 21.21 -16.56 -9.81
CA HIS A 217 21.23 -18.02 -9.77
C HIS A 217 21.36 -18.50 -8.31
N PRO A 218 20.63 -19.56 -7.88
CA PRO A 218 20.70 -20.06 -6.51
C PRO A 218 22.13 -20.36 -6.02
N ASP A 219 22.97 -21.00 -6.85
CA ASP A 219 24.36 -21.31 -6.48
C ASP A 219 25.20 -20.06 -6.19
N ASP A 220 25.03 -18.98 -6.96
CA ASP A 220 25.72 -17.71 -6.72
C ASP A 220 25.26 -17.04 -5.42
N ALA A 221 23.97 -17.16 -5.08
CA ALA A 221 23.43 -16.66 -3.84
C ALA A 221 23.92 -17.47 -2.63
N ILE A 222 23.91 -18.81 -2.74
CA ILE A 222 24.39 -19.73 -1.70
C ILE A 222 25.86 -19.48 -1.39
N ALA A 223 26.71 -19.33 -2.41
CA ALA A 223 28.12 -18.99 -2.26
C ALA A 223 28.35 -17.68 -1.48
N ARG A 224 27.34 -16.81 -1.41
CA ARG A 224 27.37 -15.50 -0.73
C ARG A 224 26.51 -15.45 0.54
N ASN A 225 25.99 -16.58 1.01
CA ASN A 225 25.05 -16.68 2.15
C ASN A 225 23.80 -15.80 2.01
N ILE A 226 23.38 -15.56 0.77
CA ILE A 226 22.17 -14.80 0.44
C ILE A 226 21.02 -15.81 0.31
N LYS A 227 19.85 -15.49 0.86
CA LYS A 227 18.59 -16.24 0.67
C LYS A 227 17.63 -15.49 -0.24
N ASP A 228 16.67 -16.21 -0.82
CA ASP A 228 15.60 -15.58 -1.58
C ASP A 228 14.85 -14.53 -0.74
N GLY A 229 14.49 -13.40 -1.35
CA GLY A 229 13.88 -12.27 -0.67
C GLY A 229 14.78 -11.45 0.25
N ASN A 230 16.06 -11.83 0.46
CA ASN A 230 17.01 -11.01 1.21
C ASN A 230 17.26 -9.68 0.52
N LEU A 231 17.49 -8.65 1.33
CA LEU A 231 17.90 -7.34 0.84
C LEU A 231 19.41 -7.36 0.58
N VAL A 232 19.83 -6.99 -0.63
CA VAL A 232 21.25 -6.98 -1.02
C VAL A 232 21.69 -5.61 -1.49
N ALA A 233 22.98 -5.32 -1.35
CA ALA A 233 23.64 -4.20 -1.98
C ALA A 233 24.39 -4.69 -3.22
N ILE A 234 24.08 -4.11 -4.38
CA ILE A 234 24.80 -4.32 -5.64
C ILE A 234 25.68 -3.09 -5.87
N THR A 235 26.98 -3.28 -6.04
CA THR A 235 27.94 -2.18 -6.08
C THR A 235 28.98 -2.35 -7.18
N ASN A 236 29.49 -1.23 -7.68
CA ASN A 236 30.71 -1.14 -8.46
C ASN A 236 31.28 0.29 -8.33
N LYS A 237 32.30 0.63 -9.13
CA LYS A 237 32.94 1.96 -9.12
C LYS A 237 32.01 3.15 -9.40
N ARG A 238 30.86 2.93 -10.05
CA ARG A 238 29.91 3.99 -10.44
C ARG A 238 28.86 4.25 -9.37
N GLY A 239 28.47 3.21 -8.62
CA GLY A 239 27.43 3.40 -7.63
C GLY A 239 27.01 2.15 -6.89
N ASN A 240 25.85 2.29 -6.27
CA ASN A 240 25.22 1.24 -5.48
C ASN A 240 23.71 1.25 -5.69
N VAL A 241 23.14 0.05 -5.65
CA VAL A 241 21.71 -0.24 -5.73
C VAL A 241 21.37 -1.22 -4.61
N ARG A 242 20.18 -1.10 -4.03
CA ARG A 242 19.68 -1.93 -2.95
C ARG A 242 18.27 -2.41 -3.28
N VAL A 243 18.12 -3.72 -3.46
CA VAL A 243 16.86 -4.37 -3.84
C VAL A 243 16.79 -5.76 -3.20
N LYS A 244 15.61 -6.37 -3.23
CA LYS A 244 15.43 -7.76 -2.79
C LYS A 244 15.89 -8.72 -3.87
N VAL A 245 16.41 -9.85 -3.42
CA VAL A 245 16.82 -10.97 -4.27
C VAL A 245 15.60 -11.78 -4.69
N LYS A 246 15.62 -12.24 -5.93
CA LYS A 246 14.74 -13.24 -6.49
C LYS A 246 15.57 -14.37 -7.10
N TYR A 247 15.39 -15.60 -6.64
CA TYR A 247 16.04 -16.76 -7.24
C TYR A 247 15.46 -17.09 -8.61
N SER A 248 16.34 -17.53 -9.51
CA SER A 248 15.96 -18.01 -10.85
C SER A 248 16.98 -19.02 -11.34
N ASN A 249 16.51 -20.17 -11.85
CA ASN A 249 17.38 -21.12 -12.57
C ASN A 249 17.48 -20.78 -14.06
N ASP A 250 16.70 -19.79 -14.53
CA ASP A 250 16.69 -19.35 -15.92
C ASP A 250 17.84 -18.38 -16.23
N ILE A 251 18.50 -17.85 -15.19
CA ILE A 251 19.69 -17.00 -15.32
C ILE A 251 20.97 -17.82 -15.20
N LYS A 252 21.97 -17.52 -16.02
CA LYS A 252 23.27 -18.19 -16.01
C LYS A 252 24.05 -17.86 -14.73
N GLN A 253 24.76 -18.84 -14.15
CA GLN A 253 25.75 -18.60 -13.09
C GLN A 253 26.81 -17.56 -13.52
N GLY A 254 27.22 -16.70 -12.59
CA GLY A 254 28.08 -15.54 -12.84
C GLY A 254 27.35 -14.32 -13.40
N VAL A 255 26.04 -14.40 -13.66
CA VAL A 255 25.22 -13.32 -14.19
C VAL A 255 24.08 -12.98 -13.24
N VAL A 256 23.83 -11.68 -13.06
CA VAL A 256 22.69 -11.15 -12.32
C VAL A 256 21.89 -10.20 -13.20
N PHE A 257 20.58 -10.09 -12.95
CA PHE A 257 19.69 -9.25 -13.73
C PHE A 257 18.94 -8.25 -12.84
N LEU A 258 18.86 -7.00 -13.28
CA LEU A 258 18.08 -5.97 -12.60
C LEU A 258 17.20 -5.19 -13.61
N PRO A 259 15.88 -5.08 -13.38
CA PRO A 259 14.99 -4.42 -14.32
C PRO A 259 15.21 -2.89 -14.33
N MET A 260 15.26 -2.29 -15.52
CA MET A 260 15.61 -0.87 -15.67
C MET A 260 14.46 0.12 -15.38
N HIS A 261 13.27 -0.37 -15.05
CA HIS A 261 12.05 0.43 -15.10
C HIS A 261 11.93 1.48 -13.98
N TRP A 262 12.52 1.23 -12.82
CA TRP A 262 12.33 2.09 -11.66
C TRP A 262 13.37 3.22 -11.64
N GLY A 263 12.88 4.47 -11.68
CA GLY A 263 13.67 5.68 -11.49
C GLY A 263 14.02 5.94 -10.02
N LYS A 264 13.77 7.14 -9.50
CA LYS A 264 13.88 7.38 -8.05
C LYS A 264 12.59 6.97 -7.34
N VAL A 265 12.68 6.20 -6.25
CA VAL A 265 11.57 6.03 -5.32
C VAL A 265 11.65 7.14 -4.29
N LEU A 266 10.64 8.02 -4.30
CA LEU A 266 10.62 9.27 -3.54
C LEU A 266 11.90 10.10 -3.83
N ASN A 267 12.83 10.16 -2.88
CA ASN A 267 14.09 10.89 -3.00
C ASN A 267 15.32 9.98 -3.11
N SER A 268 15.13 8.66 -3.12
CA SER A 268 16.22 7.69 -3.18
C SER A 268 16.39 7.10 -4.57
N ASP A 269 17.65 6.88 -4.97
CA ASP A 269 18.03 6.25 -6.23
C ASP A 269 18.58 4.83 -6.06
N LEU A 270 18.48 4.25 -4.86
CA LEU A 270 19.00 2.89 -4.62
C LEU A 270 18.26 1.81 -5.40
N ASN A 271 17.14 2.09 -6.06
CA ASN A 271 16.41 1.11 -6.86
C ASN A 271 16.66 1.25 -8.37
N ARG A 272 17.63 2.08 -8.78
CA ARG A 272 17.83 2.48 -10.19
C ARG A 272 18.97 1.69 -10.84
N ALA A 273 18.63 0.72 -11.68
CA ALA A 273 19.58 -0.18 -12.37
C ALA A 273 20.74 0.55 -13.05
N ASN A 274 20.40 1.58 -13.82
CA ASN A 274 21.36 2.30 -14.65
C ASN A 274 22.31 3.22 -13.85
N ASN A 275 22.25 3.23 -12.51
CA ASN A 275 23.33 3.77 -11.69
C ASN A 275 24.58 2.87 -11.70
N LEU A 276 24.44 1.61 -12.12
CA LEU A 276 25.52 0.64 -12.17
C LEU A 276 26.03 0.40 -13.59
N THR A 277 25.41 0.94 -14.63
CA THR A 277 25.77 0.66 -16.03
C THR A 277 26.79 1.66 -16.59
N ASN A 278 27.61 1.22 -17.54
CA ASN A 278 28.60 2.06 -18.23
C ASN A 278 27.99 2.78 -19.44
N ASN A 279 28.66 3.85 -19.90
CA ASN A 279 28.28 4.66 -21.05
C ASN A 279 29.11 4.34 -22.32
N LEU A 280 29.68 3.13 -22.40
CA LEU A 280 30.43 2.70 -23.58
C LEU A 280 29.49 2.56 -24.78
N VAL A 281 30.04 2.78 -25.97
CA VAL A 281 29.36 2.59 -27.24
C VAL A 281 30.24 1.78 -28.17
N ASP A 282 29.63 0.96 -29.01
CA ASP A 282 30.36 0.25 -30.07
C ASP A 282 31.05 1.27 -30.99
N PRO A 283 32.36 1.11 -31.31
CA PRO A 283 33.09 2.09 -32.09
C PRO A 283 32.56 2.24 -33.53
N LYS A 284 31.84 1.25 -34.07
CA LYS A 284 31.27 1.26 -35.43
C LYS A 284 29.79 1.67 -35.43
N SER A 285 28.91 0.93 -34.76
CA SER A 285 27.46 1.19 -34.77
C SER A 285 27.06 2.37 -33.89
N LYS A 286 27.92 2.75 -32.93
CA LYS A 286 27.62 3.74 -31.87
C LYS A 286 26.47 3.34 -30.95
N GLU A 287 26.03 2.08 -31.02
CA GLU A 287 25.03 1.54 -30.11
C GLU A 287 25.64 1.39 -28.70
N PRO A 288 24.85 1.55 -27.63
CA PRO A 288 25.33 1.34 -26.27
C PRO A 288 25.87 -0.07 -26.09
N ASP A 289 26.96 -0.21 -25.33
CA ASP A 289 27.36 -1.50 -24.76
C ASP A 289 26.14 -2.10 -24.04
N PHE A 290 25.88 -3.40 -24.20
CA PHE A 290 24.64 -4.11 -23.86
C PHE A 290 24.32 -4.16 -22.35
N LYS A 291 24.65 -3.09 -21.62
CA LYS A 291 24.49 -2.87 -20.18
C LYS A 291 25.17 -3.98 -19.40
N PHE A 292 26.38 -4.30 -19.85
CA PHE A 292 27.27 -5.32 -19.31
C PHE A 292 28.17 -4.67 -18.26
N SER A 293 27.94 -4.96 -16.99
CA SER A 293 28.68 -4.32 -15.91
C SER A 293 29.16 -5.29 -14.86
N ALA A 294 30.46 -5.28 -14.58
CA ALA A 294 31.02 -6.02 -13.46
C ALA A 294 30.53 -5.41 -12.13
N VAL A 295 29.99 -6.25 -11.24
CA VAL A 295 29.41 -5.87 -9.96
C VAL A 295 29.78 -6.84 -8.86
N GLN A 296 29.69 -6.35 -7.63
CA GLN A 296 29.62 -7.17 -6.43
C GLN A 296 28.19 -7.20 -5.90
N VAL A 297 27.78 -8.34 -5.34
CA VAL A 297 26.52 -8.51 -4.63
C VAL A 297 26.80 -9.01 -3.22
N VAL A 298 26.39 -8.25 -2.21
CA VAL A 298 26.52 -8.63 -0.80
C VAL A 298 25.19 -8.51 -0.08
N LEU A 299 25.00 -9.32 0.96
CA LEU A 299 23.89 -9.14 1.89
C LEU A 299 23.97 -7.73 2.50
N TYR A 300 22.85 -7.01 2.48
CA TYR A 300 22.79 -5.71 3.15
C TYR A 300 22.66 -5.92 4.66
N ILE A 301 23.61 -5.38 5.42
CA ILE A 301 23.60 -5.41 6.89
C ILE A 301 23.54 -3.98 7.39
N LYS A 302 22.52 -3.67 8.20
CA LYS A 302 22.41 -2.38 8.90
C LYS A 302 23.28 -2.38 10.17
N PRO A 303 23.75 -1.21 10.63
CA PRO A 303 24.31 -1.07 11.97
C PRO A 303 23.26 -1.42 13.04
N LYS A 304 23.70 -2.01 14.15
CA LYS A 304 22.86 -2.29 15.32
C LYS A 304 22.38 -0.98 15.95
N GLN A 305 21.11 -0.92 16.34
CA GLN A 305 20.48 0.25 16.94
C GLN A 305 19.67 -0.10 18.19
N LYS A 306 19.51 0.87 19.08
CA LYS A 306 18.55 0.87 20.18
C LYS A 306 17.28 1.63 19.78
N ILE A 307 16.16 0.91 19.76
CA ILE A 307 14.84 1.44 19.40
C ILE A 307 14.01 1.61 20.69
N VAL A 308 13.58 2.83 20.95
CA VAL A 308 12.63 3.14 22.03
C VAL A 308 11.25 3.38 21.42
N ILE A 309 10.23 2.75 21.98
CA ILE A 309 8.83 2.90 21.55
C ILE A 309 8.01 3.48 22.69
N ILE A 310 7.32 4.60 22.46
CA ILE A 310 6.43 5.23 23.44
C ILE A 310 4.98 4.84 23.11
N GLY A 311 4.40 3.96 23.95
CA GLY A 311 3.05 3.45 23.83
C GLY A 311 3.01 1.98 23.40
N ALA A 312 2.24 1.16 24.13
CA ALA A 312 2.07 -0.28 23.86
C ALA A 312 0.72 -0.62 23.20
N GLY A 313 0.39 0.09 22.12
CA GLY A 313 -0.83 -0.14 21.33
C GLY A 313 -0.64 -1.07 20.13
N ALA A 314 -1.65 -1.11 19.25
CA ALA A 314 -1.61 -1.90 18.01
C ALA A 314 -0.44 -1.52 17.08
N GLY A 315 -0.06 -0.24 17.01
CA GLY A 315 1.08 0.21 16.19
C GLY A 315 2.40 -0.37 16.69
N ALA A 316 2.67 -0.28 17.99
CA ALA A 316 3.88 -0.86 18.59
C ALA A 316 3.91 -2.39 18.47
N TYR A 317 2.79 -3.07 18.72
CA TYR A 317 2.67 -4.51 18.51
C TYR A 317 2.97 -4.91 17.05
N GLY A 318 2.35 -4.21 16.10
CA GLY A 318 2.59 -4.40 14.67
C GLY A 318 4.05 -4.18 14.30
N PHE A 319 4.69 -3.18 14.89
CA PHE A 319 6.10 -2.86 14.61
C PHE A 319 7.01 -3.98 15.11
N ILE A 320 6.84 -4.41 16.36
CA ILE A 320 7.66 -5.49 16.95
C ILE A 320 7.56 -6.76 16.10
N LYS A 321 6.34 -7.17 15.74
CA LYS A 321 6.12 -8.38 14.94
C LYS A 321 6.77 -8.27 13.55
N SER A 322 6.53 -7.16 12.85
CA SER A 322 7.08 -6.94 11.51
C SER A 322 8.60 -6.77 11.54
N TYR A 323 9.12 -6.07 12.53
CA TYR A 323 10.55 -5.79 12.65
C TYR A 323 11.33 -7.04 13.05
N ARG A 324 10.83 -7.85 14.00
CA ARG A 324 11.50 -9.10 14.38
C ARG A 324 11.48 -10.19 13.31
N ALA A 325 10.59 -10.09 12.32
CA ALA A 325 10.69 -10.92 11.12
C ALA A 325 11.86 -10.52 10.19
N LEU A 326 12.41 -9.31 10.35
CA LEU A 326 13.47 -8.74 9.50
C LEU A 326 14.80 -8.55 10.24
N ASN A 327 14.77 -8.29 11.55
CA ASN A 327 15.93 -8.00 12.37
C ASN A 327 15.74 -8.52 13.81
N ILE A 328 16.68 -9.36 14.25
CA ILE A 328 16.67 -9.96 15.59
C ILE A 328 17.71 -9.33 16.54
N ASP A 329 18.59 -8.48 16.03
CA ASP A 329 19.80 -8.01 16.73
C ASP A 329 19.61 -6.71 17.52
N ASP A 330 18.75 -5.82 17.04
CA ASP A 330 18.52 -4.49 17.65
C ASP A 330 17.83 -4.60 19.01
N GLU A 331 18.14 -3.67 19.92
CA GLU A 331 17.49 -3.58 21.21
C GLU A 331 16.15 -2.85 21.07
N ILE A 332 15.06 -3.40 21.62
CA ILE A 332 13.74 -2.75 21.63
C ILE A 332 13.28 -2.57 23.08
N VAL A 333 13.02 -1.32 23.46
CA VAL A 333 12.41 -0.97 24.75
C VAL A 333 11.08 -0.27 24.50
N VAL A 334 10.01 -0.77 25.10
CA VAL A 334 8.65 -0.24 24.96
C VAL A 334 8.20 0.34 26.29
N PHE A 335 7.77 1.60 26.31
CA PHE A 335 7.20 2.25 27.48
C PHE A 335 5.68 2.30 27.37
N SER A 336 4.98 1.81 28.39
CA SER A 336 3.53 1.79 28.46
C SER A 336 3.05 2.47 29.74
N LYS A 337 2.22 3.52 29.57
CA LYS A 337 1.50 4.13 30.69
C LYS A 337 0.54 3.14 31.38
N GLU A 338 -0.01 2.19 30.64
CA GLU A 338 -0.89 1.16 31.18
C GLU A 338 -0.07 0.02 31.81
N ASN A 339 -0.58 -0.56 32.90
CA ASN A 339 0.01 -1.74 33.55
C ASN A 339 -0.47 -3.07 32.93
N SER A 340 -0.84 -3.05 31.65
CA SER A 340 -1.40 -4.19 30.91
C SER A 340 -0.42 -4.69 29.84
N PRO A 341 -0.48 -5.97 29.43
CA PRO A 341 0.21 -6.47 28.24
C PRO A 341 -0.36 -5.81 26.98
N PHE A 342 0.21 -6.08 25.80
CA PHE A 342 -0.46 -5.77 24.54
C PHE A 342 -1.80 -6.50 24.45
N TYR A 343 -2.88 -5.82 24.08
CA TYR A 343 -4.22 -6.40 23.98
C TYR A 343 -5.09 -5.74 22.89
N ASN A 344 -6.18 -6.42 22.50
CA ASN A 344 -7.11 -5.95 21.49
C ASN A 344 -8.18 -5.02 22.07
N ARG A 345 -7.95 -3.70 21.98
CA ARG A 345 -8.91 -2.69 22.43
C ARG A 345 -10.25 -2.71 21.70
N VAL A 346 -10.30 -3.22 20.46
CA VAL A 346 -11.53 -3.29 19.65
C VAL A 346 -12.49 -4.37 20.16
N MET A 347 -12.05 -5.23 21.09
CA MET A 347 -12.89 -6.27 21.71
C MET A 347 -13.28 -5.93 23.15
N LEU A 348 -13.00 -4.70 23.63
CA LEU A 348 -13.46 -4.28 24.95
C LEU A 348 -14.99 -4.34 25.14
N PRO A 349 -15.83 -4.05 24.12
CA PRO A 349 -17.27 -4.25 24.25
C PRO A 349 -17.63 -5.73 24.55
N ASP A 350 -17.06 -6.69 23.83
CA ASP A 350 -17.28 -8.14 24.07
C ASP A 350 -16.78 -8.58 25.47
N TYR A 351 -15.75 -7.92 26.00
CA TYR A 351 -15.25 -8.17 27.35
C TYR A 351 -16.23 -7.68 28.43
N ILE A 352 -16.94 -6.58 28.15
CA ILE A 352 -17.94 -6.01 29.07
C ILE A 352 -19.15 -6.94 29.19
N SER A 353 -19.66 -7.48 28.08
CA SER A 353 -20.75 -8.47 28.13
C SER A 353 -20.35 -9.81 28.71
N GLY A 354 -19.05 -10.13 28.75
CA GLY A 354 -18.56 -11.46 29.10
C GLY A 354 -18.62 -12.45 27.94
N THR A 355 -18.84 -11.98 26.72
CA THR A 355 -18.71 -12.82 25.51
C THR A 355 -17.25 -13.25 25.30
N GLN A 356 -16.29 -12.41 25.70
CA GLN A 356 -14.87 -12.74 25.71
C GLN A 356 -14.25 -12.53 27.10
N GLU A 357 -13.36 -13.44 27.48
CA GLU A 357 -12.54 -13.31 28.67
C GLU A 357 -11.27 -12.48 28.41
N TRP A 358 -10.72 -11.87 29.46
CA TRP A 358 -9.54 -11.00 29.34
C TRP A 358 -8.37 -11.67 28.62
N GLU A 359 -8.12 -12.94 28.91
CA GLU A 359 -7.03 -13.73 28.34
C GLU A 359 -7.14 -13.86 26.81
N GLN A 360 -8.35 -13.77 26.25
CA GLN A 360 -8.60 -13.82 24.80
C GLN A 360 -8.27 -12.49 24.12
N LEU A 361 -8.29 -11.38 24.86
CA LEU A 361 -7.93 -10.06 24.36
C LEU A 361 -6.41 -9.86 24.32
N VAL A 362 -5.64 -10.58 25.14
CA VAL A 362 -4.18 -10.46 25.21
C VAL A 362 -3.53 -10.88 23.89
N LYS A 363 -2.72 -9.99 23.32
CA LYS A 363 -2.07 -10.12 22.01
C LYS A 363 -0.61 -10.57 22.08
N MET A 364 0.05 -10.33 23.21
CA MET A 364 1.42 -10.75 23.46
C MET A 364 1.55 -11.25 24.89
N LYS A 365 1.95 -12.51 25.05
CA LYS A 365 2.21 -13.11 26.37
C LYS A 365 3.67 -12.90 26.76
N THR A 366 4.00 -13.03 28.04
CA THR A 366 5.37 -12.89 28.57
C THR A 366 6.39 -13.78 27.86
N ALA A 367 6.01 -15.01 27.45
CA ALA A 367 6.89 -15.88 26.68
C ALA A 367 7.23 -15.32 25.29
N GLU A 368 6.28 -14.63 24.65
CA GLU A 368 6.53 -13.99 23.35
C GLU A 368 7.40 -12.73 23.50
N GLU A 369 7.28 -11.99 24.62
CA GLU A 369 8.17 -10.86 24.92
C GLU A 369 9.64 -11.30 24.98
N TYR A 370 9.90 -12.46 25.59
CA TYR A 370 11.23 -13.09 25.61
C TYR A 370 11.69 -13.53 24.22
N THR A 371 10.84 -14.24 23.47
CA THR A 371 11.15 -14.70 22.11
C THR A 371 11.45 -13.53 21.16
N TYR A 372 10.71 -12.43 21.28
CA TYR A 372 10.95 -11.22 20.50
C TYR A 372 12.09 -10.35 21.05
N ASN A 373 12.72 -10.75 22.15
CA ASN A 373 13.80 -9.99 22.79
C ASN A 373 13.44 -8.50 22.94
N ILE A 374 12.31 -8.22 23.59
CA ILE A 374 11.86 -6.87 23.89
C ILE A 374 11.82 -6.63 25.40
N THR A 375 12.05 -5.39 25.81
CA THR A 375 11.83 -4.95 27.21
C THR A 375 10.57 -4.09 27.28
N LEU A 376 9.51 -4.59 27.90
CA LEU A 376 8.26 -3.85 28.10
C LEU A 376 8.19 -3.24 29.50
N GLN A 377 8.32 -1.91 29.58
CA GLN A 377 8.19 -1.12 30.80
C GLN A 377 6.72 -0.72 31.03
N ARG A 378 6.05 -1.43 31.94
CA ARG A 378 4.62 -1.27 32.24
C ARG A 378 4.37 -0.26 33.35
N GLY A 379 3.29 0.51 33.25
CA GLY A 379 2.95 1.57 34.21
C GLY A 379 3.93 2.75 34.22
N VAL A 380 4.72 2.93 33.16
CA VAL A 380 5.75 3.98 33.03
C VAL A 380 5.46 4.79 31.77
N SER A 381 5.18 6.09 31.93
CA SER A 381 5.08 7.03 30.80
C SER A 381 6.43 7.67 30.50
N ILE A 382 6.56 8.23 29.29
CA ILE A 382 7.62 9.17 28.96
C ILE A 382 7.07 10.57 29.09
N ASP A 383 7.78 11.41 29.84
CA ASP A 383 7.34 12.76 30.19
C ASP A 383 8.13 13.83 29.41
N ASN A 384 9.35 13.52 28.94
CA ASN A 384 10.18 14.43 28.15
C ASN A 384 10.96 13.71 27.03
N ILE A 385 11.15 14.39 25.89
CA ILE A 385 12.05 13.96 24.81
C ILE A 385 13.08 15.06 24.57
N ASP A 386 14.37 14.72 24.73
CA ASP A 386 15.48 15.51 24.23
C ASP A 386 15.96 14.92 22.90
N LYS A 387 15.56 15.57 21.80
CA LYS A 387 15.90 15.14 20.44
C LYS A 387 17.35 15.44 20.03
N GLN A 388 18.01 16.38 20.70
CA GLN A 388 19.40 16.76 20.41
C GLN A 388 20.36 15.76 21.07
N ALA A 389 20.10 15.44 22.34
CA ALA A 389 20.86 14.43 23.08
C ALA A 389 20.42 12.99 22.76
N LYS A 390 19.28 12.82 22.07
CA LYS A 390 18.62 11.52 21.81
C LYS A 390 18.31 10.73 23.09
N ILE A 391 17.66 11.42 24.04
CA ILE A 391 17.27 10.88 25.34
C ILE A 391 15.76 11.04 25.53
N VAL A 392 15.13 10.08 26.22
CA VAL A 392 13.80 10.24 26.79
C VAL A 392 13.87 10.14 28.32
N THR A 393 13.06 10.92 29.02
CA THR A 393 12.93 10.84 30.48
C THR A 393 11.57 10.23 30.83
N ASP A 394 11.60 9.17 31.63
CA ASP A 394 10.38 8.50 32.07
C ASP A 394 9.73 9.16 33.30
N SER A 395 8.54 8.70 33.65
CA SER A 395 7.74 9.23 34.76
C SER A 395 8.33 8.96 36.16
N LYS A 396 9.47 8.25 36.23
CA LYS A 396 10.25 8.05 37.46
C LYS A 396 11.50 8.94 37.47
N GLY A 397 11.68 9.80 36.48
CA GLY A 397 12.85 10.66 36.33
C GLY A 397 14.07 9.95 35.75
N ILE A 398 13.94 8.71 35.24
CA ILE A 398 15.05 7.95 34.67
C ILE A 398 15.21 8.31 33.19
N THR A 399 16.46 8.56 32.77
CA THR A 399 16.81 8.88 31.39
C THR A 399 17.21 7.64 30.60
N HIS A 400 16.75 7.53 29.37
CA HIS A 400 17.03 6.42 28.45
C HIS A 400 17.51 6.95 27.10
N ASN A 401 18.68 6.50 26.64
CA ASN A 401 19.20 6.83 25.30
C ASN A 401 18.46 6.03 24.21
N TYR A 402 18.36 6.59 23.01
CA TYR A 402 17.86 5.88 21.82
C TYR A 402 18.67 6.24 20.56
N ASP A 403 18.73 5.31 19.61
CA ASP A 403 19.15 5.62 18.23
C ASP A 403 17.94 6.01 17.38
N ILE A 404 16.83 5.31 17.60
CA ILE A 404 15.53 5.51 16.95
C ILE A 404 14.43 5.60 18.02
N LEU A 405 13.55 6.59 17.89
CA LEU A 405 12.37 6.76 18.72
C LEU A 405 11.10 6.57 17.89
N ILE A 406 10.14 5.77 18.39
CA ILE A 406 8.85 5.56 17.75
C ILE A 406 7.74 6.05 18.68
N LEU A 407 6.99 7.06 18.22
CA LEU A 407 5.80 7.57 18.89
C LEU A 407 4.59 6.73 18.48
N ALA A 408 4.12 5.88 19.40
CA ALA A 408 2.96 5.00 19.24
C ALA A 408 1.91 5.25 20.33
N THR A 409 1.79 6.51 20.80
CA THR A 409 0.96 6.91 21.93
C THR A 409 -0.55 6.94 21.62
N GLY A 410 -0.91 6.77 20.33
CA GLY A 410 -2.28 6.69 19.86
C GLY A 410 -3.12 7.92 20.22
N SER A 411 -4.37 7.68 20.59
CA SER A 411 -5.33 8.72 20.99
C SER A 411 -6.04 8.41 22.30
N ARG A 412 -6.65 9.43 22.90
CA ARG A 412 -7.54 9.36 24.07
C ARG A 412 -8.99 9.69 23.68
N PRO A 413 -10.00 9.29 24.48
CA PRO A 413 -11.39 9.68 24.26
C PRO A 413 -11.56 11.20 24.26
N THR A 414 -12.41 11.69 23.38
CA THR A 414 -12.83 13.10 23.41
C THR A 414 -13.96 13.25 24.43
N MET A 415 -13.82 14.21 25.34
CA MET A 415 -14.81 14.55 26.36
C MET A 415 -15.46 15.90 26.03
N LEU A 416 -16.69 16.13 26.50
CA LEU A 416 -17.27 17.47 26.46
C LEU A 416 -16.55 18.36 27.48
N LYS A 417 -16.38 19.65 27.16
CA LYS A 417 -15.65 20.59 28.02
C LYS A 417 -16.25 20.70 29.42
N ASP A 418 -17.58 20.62 29.50
CA ASP A 418 -18.35 20.79 30.74
C ASP A 418 -18.71 19.46 31.41
N THR A 419 -18.05 18.35 31.04
CA THR A 419 -18.28 17.07 31.72
C THR A 419 -17.75 17.13 33.16
N PRO A 420 -18.60 16.93 34.19
CA PRO A 420 -18.19 17.00 35.57
C PRO A 420 -17.37 15.77 35.98
N LYS A 421 -16.52 15.94 37.00
CA LYS A 421 -15.85 14.82 37.68
C LYS A 421 -16.83 14.13 38.64
N MET A 422 -17.72 13.31 38.08
CA MET A 422 -18.78 12.60 38.80
C MET A 422 -18.67 11.09 38.54
N GLN A 423 -18.99 10.27 39.55
CA GLN A 423 -19.07 8.82 39.35
C GLN A 423 -20.23 8.46 38.41
N GLY A 424 -20.03 7.43 37.59
CA GLY A 424 -21.03 7.00 36.59
C GLY A 424 -20.88 7.63 35.20
N ILE A 425 -19.90 8.52 34.99
CA ILE A 425 -19.55 9.01 33.65
C ILE A 425 -18.28 8.30 33.18
N PHE A 426 -18.38 7.60 32.06
CA PHE A 426 -17.33 6.74 31.52
C PHE A 426 -16.93 7.16 30.11
N SER A 427 -15.72 6.75 29.73
CA SER A 427 -15.31 6.60 28.35
C SER A 427 -15.00 5.12 28.10
N MET A 428 -14.70 4.73 26.86
CA MET A 428 -14.34 3.34 26.56
C MET A 428 -13.07 3.27 25.71
N ARG A 429 -11.91 3.08 26.34
CA ARG A 429 -10.62 3.04 25.64
C ARG A 429 -9.62 2.07 26.24
N THR A 430 -9.51 2.07 27.56
CA THR A 430 -8.55 1.25 28.31
C THR A 430 -9.26 0.05 28.94
N ARG A 431 -8.48 -0.95 29.38
CA ARG A 431 -9.03 -2.04 30.19
C ARG A 431 -9.65 -1.51 31.47
N THR A 432 -8.97 -0.57 32.14
CA THR A 432 -9.45 0.05 33.37
C THR A 432 -10.81 0.74 33.18
N ASP A 433 -11.04 1.39 32.03
CA ASP A 433 -12.35 1.95 31.69
C ASP A 433 -13.44 0.86 31.67
N ALA A 434 -13.17 -0.26 31.00
CA ALA A 434 -14.09 -1.39 30.90
C ALA A 434 -14.36 -2.05 32.25
N ASP A 435 -13.32 -2.27 33.06
CA ASP A 435 -13.43 -2.84 34.41
C ASP A 435 -14.29 -1.94 35.32
N ASN A 436 -14.03 -0.64 35.32
CA ASN A 436 -14.78 0.34 36.12
C ASN A 436 -16.25 0.43 35.66
N PHE A 437 -16.49 0.41 34.35
CA PHE A 437 -17.84 0.44 33.79
C PHE A 437 -18.63 -0.82 34.17
N LYS A 438 -18.02 -2.00 34.03
CA LYS A 438 -18.62 -3.30 34.36
C LYS A 438 -18.95 -3.42 35.86
N ALA A 439 -18.09 -2.88 36.73
CA ALA A 439 -18.34 -2.85 38.16
C ALA A 439 -19.49 -1.91 38.56
N HIS A 440 -19.80 -0.90 37.73
CA HIS A 440 -20.79 0.13 38.02
C HIS A 440 -22.19 -0.20 37.49
N VAL A 441 -22.27 -0.72 36.26
CA VAL A 441 -23.55 -0.96 35.59
C VAL A 441 -24.20 -2.24 36.09
N VAL A 442 -25.46 -2.13 36.50
CA VAL A 442 -26.28 -3.27 36.94
C VAL A 442 -27.48 -3.42 36.01
N ALA A 443 -27.67 -4.63 35.47
CA ALA A 443 -28.84 -4.95 34.63
C ALA A 443 -30.15 -4.65 35.38
N LYS A 444 -31.15 -4.13 34.66
CA LYS A 444 -32.49 -3.79 35.20
C LYS A 444 -32.52 -2.73 36.31
N LYS A 445 -31.41 -2.01 36.58
CA LYS A 445 -31.34 -0.95 37.62
C LYS A 445 -31.53 0.48 37.07
N GLY A 446 -31.49 0.66 35.76
CA GLY A 446 -31.70 1.95 35.10
C GLY A 446 -31.06 2.03 33.71
N LYS A 447 -31.30 3.14 33.01
CA LYS A 447 -30.79 3.34 31.65
C LYS A 447 -29.30 3.66 31.65
N VAL A 448 -28.59 3.25 30.61
CA VAL A 448 -27.26 3.74 30.25
C VAL A 448 -27.41 4.70 29.08
N VAL A 449 -26.91 5.91 29.23
CA VAL A 449 -26.88 6.89 28.13
C VAL A 449 -25.56 6.78 27.40
N ILE A 450 -25.60 6.65 26.07
CA ILE A 450 -24.42 6.69 25.21
C ILE A 450 -24.47 7.96 24.38
N VAL A 451 -23.42 8.77 24.49
CA VAL A 451 -23.29 10.04 23.77
C VAL A 451 -22.40 9.80 22.54
N GLY A 452 -23.02 9.80 21.36
CA GLY A 452 -22.39 9.59 20.07
C GLY A 452 -22.80 8.27 19.39
N GLY A 453 -23.55 8.40 18.29
CA GLY A 453 -23.96 7.32 17.38
C GLY A 453 -22.90 6.96 16.33
N GLY A 454 -21.64 6.88 16.76
CA GLY A 454 -20.55 6.31 15.96
C GLY A 454 -20.39 4.80 16.20
N LEU A 455 -19.41 4.17 15.54
CA LEU A 455 -19.20 2.71 15.61
C LEU A 455 -19.16 2.17 17.05
N LEU A 456 -18.27 2.70 17.89
CA LEU A 456 -18.12 2.28 19.29
C LEU A 456 -19.42 2.46 20.10
N GLY A 457 -20.11 3.59 19.92
CA GLY A 457 -21.34 3.89 20.65
C GLY A 457 -22.46 2.93 20.28
N ILE A 458 -22.59 2.59 18.99
CA ILE A 458 -23.60 1.66 18.50
C ILE A 458 -23.27 0.22 18.92
N GLU A 459 -22.02 -0.23 18.78
CA GLU A 459 -21.61 -1.57 19.22
C GLU A 459 -21.83 -1.75 20.73
N LEU A 460 -21.48 -0.74 21.53
CA LEU A 460 -21.72 -0.78 22.97
C LEU A 460 -23.22 -0.75 23.30
N ALA A 461 -24.02 0.05 22.58
CA ALA A 461 -25.47 0.08 22.76
C ALA A 461 -26.10 -1.29 22.53
N ALA A 462 -25.75 -1.94 21.42
CA ALA A 462 -26.25 -3.27 21.09
C ALA A 462 -25.85 -4.32 22.12
N ILE A 463 -24.59 -4.35 22.52
CA ILE A 463 -24.08 -5.31 23.50
C ILE A 463 -24.74 -5.13 24.87
N LEU A 464 -25.00 -3.88 25.28
CA LEU A 464 -25.72 -3.60 26.53
C LEU A 464 -27.18 -4.08 26.47
N ARG A 465 -27.85 -3.97 25.32
CA ARG A 465 -29.20 -4.53 25.12
C ARG A 465 -29.20 -6.05 25.24
N GLU A 466 -28.17 -6.73 24.74
CA GLU A 466 -28.04 -8.20 24.85
C GLU A 466 -27.92 -8.69 26.31
N ILE A 467 -27.44 -7.83 27.23
CA ILE A 467 -27.34 -8.15 28.67
C ILE A 467 -28.43 -7.47 29.52
N ASP A 468 -29.62 -7.23 28.94
CA ASP A 468 -30.80 -6.67 29.61
C ASP A 468 -30.59 -5.27 30.25
N VAL A 469 -29.72 -4.44 29.67
CA VAL A 469 -29.56 -3.03 30.07
C VAL A 469 -30.37 -2.13 29.14
N GLU A 470 -31.16 -1.21 29.68
CA GLU A 470 -31.85 -0.19 28.89
C GLU A 470 -30.85 0.85 28.39
N VAL A 471 -30.92 1.22 27.11
CA VAL A 471 -29.95 2.12 26.49
C VAL A 471 -30.64 3.28 25.80
N VAL A 472 -30.12 4.49 26.03
CA VAL A 472 -30.46 5.70 25.28
C VAL A 472 -29.23 6.18 24.53
N LEU A 473 -29.34 6.35 23.23
CA LEU A 473 -28.31 6.91 22.36
C LEU A 473 -28.64 8.37 22.05
N ILE A 474 -27.69 9.27 22.24
CA ILE A 474 -27.80 10.68 21.86
C ILE A 474 -26.84 10.94 20.70
N GLN A 475 -27.38 11.47 19.61
CA GLN A 475 -26.62 11.81 18.41
C GLN A 475 -26.84 13.27 18.05
N ARG A 476 -25.73 14.03 17.96
CA ARG A 476 -25.77 15.47 17.71
C ARG A 476 -26.19 15.84 16.29
N SER A 477 -25.93 14.99 15.31
CA SER A 477 -26.37 15.19 13.92
C SER A 477 -27.69 14.46 13.66
N SER A 478 -28.25 14.63 12.46
CA SER A 478 -29.48 13.96 12.03
C SER A 478 -29.25 12.54 11.48
N LYS A 479 -28.02 12.02 11.57
CA LYS A 479 -27.60 10.73 11.02
C LYS A 479 -26.72 9.96 12.01
N LEU A 480 -26.89 8.64 12.05
CA LEU A 480 -25.94 7.71 12.65
C LEU A 480 -24.76 7.50 11.71
N MET A 481 -23.57 7.28 12.28
CA MET A 481 -22.36 7.02 11.50
C MET A 481 -22.20 8.00 10.31
N ASP A 482 -22.42 9.29 10.57
CA ASP A 482 -22.55 10.35 9.57
C ASP A 482 -21.36 10.50 8.60
N ARG A 483 -20.18 10.00 8.99
CA ARG A 483 -18.97 9.94 8.15
C ARG A 483 -18.85 8.66 7.32
N GLN A 484 -19.53 7.59 7.73
CA GLN A 484 -19.39 6.25 7.19
C GLN A 484 -20.59 5.77 6.37
N LEU A 485 -21.76 6.38 6.55
CA LEU A 485 -23.00 6.02 5.88
C LEU A 485 -23.62 7.24 5.20
N ASP A 486 -24.29 6.98 4.08
CA ASP A 486 -25.20 7.96 3.48
C ASP A 486 -26.56 7.95 4.19
N SER A 487 -27.47 8.83 3.77
CA SER A 487 -28.77 9.01 4.43
C SER A 487 -29.60 7.73 4.48
N LEU A 488 -29.61 6.92 3.40
CA LEU A 488 -30.37 5.68 3.37
C LEU A 488 -29.72 4.61 4.27
N GLY A 489 -28.40 4.46 4.21
CA GLY A 489 -27.71 3.52 5.09
C GLY A 489 -27.90 3.85 6.57
N SER A 490 -27.86 5.15 6.92
CA SER A 490 -28.15 5.60 8.28
C SER A 490 -29.60 5.35 8.70
N GLN A 491 -30.57 5.49 7.79
CA GLN A 491 -31.98 5.23 8.09
C GLN A 491 -32.21 3.74 8.39
N LEU A 492 -31.67 2.85 7.56
CA LEU A 492 -31.82 1.40 7.78
C LEU A 492 -31.19 0.96 9.11
N LEU A 493 -30.07 1.59 9.50
CA LEU A 493 -29.46 1.35 10.80
C LEU A 493 -30.31 1.90 11.96
N ASP A 494 -30.95 3.07 11.80
CA ASP A 494 -31.87 3.60 12.82
C ASP A 494 -33.02 2.63 13.10
N GLU A 495 -33.66 2.13 12.05
CA GLU A 495 -34.77 1.17 12.16
C GLU A 495 -34.33 -0.11 12.90
N GLU A 496 -33.14 -0.63 12.57
CA GLU A 496 -32.57 -1.82 13.21
C GLU A 496 -32.27 -1.59 14.71
N LEU A 497 -31.69 -0.45 15.07
CA LEU A 497 -31.39 -0.14 16.48
C LEU A 497 -32.65 0.08 17.31
N ARG A 498 -33.69 0.69 16.72
CA ARG A 498 -34.99 0.86 17.39
C ARG A 498 -35.67 -0.49 17.64
N ASP A 499 -35.59 -1.41 16.67
CA ASP A 499 -36.10 -2.78 16.84
C ASP A 499 -35.35 -3.54 17.94
N ALA A 500 -34.06 -3.27 18.13
CA ALA A 500 -33.27 -3.78 19.26
C ALA A 500 -33.63 -3.12 20.61
N GLY A 501 -34.59 -2.19 20.63
CA GLY A 501 -35.06 -1.49 21.82
C GLY A 501 -34.11 -0.39 22.30
N ILE A 502 -33.32 0.21 21.40
CA ILE A 502 -32.47 1.35 21.70
C ILE A 502 -33.26 2.64 21.44
N GLU A 503 -33.42 3.47 22.46
CA GLU A 503 -34.01 4.80 22.31
C GLU A 503 -32.97 5.75 21.70
N ILE A 504 -33.33 6.50 20.66
CA ILE A 504 -32.39 7.39 19.95
C ILE A 504 -32.94 8.82 19.88
N TYR A 505 -32.14 9.78 20.35
CA TYR A 505 -32.39 11.22 20.26
C TYR A 505 -31.39 11.87 19.28
N TYR A 506 -31.90 12.40 18.17
CA TYR A 506 -31.11 13.11 17.15
C TYR A 506 -31.13 14.62 17.37
N ASN A 507 -30.15 15.31 16.78
CA ASN A 507 -30.03 16.77 16.80
C ASN A 507 -30.06 17.36 18.22
N ASP A 508 -29.60 16.59 19.19
CA ASP A 508 -29.66 16.95 20.60
C ASP A 508 -28.32 16.71 21.29
N GLU A 509 -28.13 17.36 22.42
CA GLU A 509 -26.92 17.24 23.24
C GLU A 509 -27.22 17.50 24.71
N ILE A 510 -26.32 17.04 25.57
CA ILE A 510 -26.44 17.24 27.02
C ILE A 510 -26.33 18.73 27.33
N GLU A 511 -27.37 19.28 27.95
CA GLU A 511 -27.36 20.62 28.55
C GLU A 511 -26.82 20.57 29.98
N ARG A 512 -27.26 19.59 30.77
CA ARG A 512 -26.92 19.48 32.19
C ARG A 512 -26.87 18.04 32.67
N TYR A 513 -25.90 17.73 33.53
CA TYR A 513 -25.82 16.48 34.28
C TYR A 513 -26.58 16.59 35.62
N LEU A 514 -27.34 15.55 35.98
CA LEU A 514 -28.12 15.47 37.21
C LEU A 514 -27.43 14.54 38.22
N GLY A 515 -27.54 14.88 39.50
CA GLY A 515 -26.84 14.22 40.61
C GLY A 515 -25.82 15.14 41.28
N THR A 516 -25.22 14.67 42.38
CA THR A 516 -24.22 15.42 43.16
C THR A 516 -22.82 14.81 43.00
N ASN A 517 -22.62 13.59 43.52
CA ASN A 517 -21.36 12.84 43.40
C ASN A 517 -21.47 11.65 42.45
N LEU A 518 -22.70 11.17 42.22
CA LEU A 518 -23.07 10.06 41.36
C LEU A 518 -24.07 10.58 40.33
N VAL A 519 -23.95 10.10 39.08
CA VAL A 519 -24.90 10.45 38.03
C VAL A 519 -26.25 9.79 38.28
N GLU A 520 -27.31 10.58 38.21
CA GLU A 520 -28.71 10.13 38.35
C GLU A 520 -29.50 10.34 37.06
N GLY A 521 -29.00 11.20 36.17
CA GLY A 521 -29.65 11.53 34.91
C GLY A 521 -28.97 12.66 34.18
N ILE A 522 -29.58 13.07 33.07
CA ILE A 522 -29.20 14.22 32.27
C ILE A 522 -30.43 14.98 31.80
N ARG A 523 -30.23 16.26 31.52
CA ARG A 523 -31.17 17.10 30.77
C ARG A 523 -30.54 17.45 29.43
N LEU A 524 -31.28 17.24 28.36
CA LEU A 524 -30.91 17.60 27.00
C LEU A 524 -31.30 19.05 26.66
N LYS A 525 -30.73 19.61 25.61
CA LYS A 525 -31.06 20.97 25.16
C LYS A 525 -32.50 21.12 24.67
N SER A 526 -33.11 20.03 24.17
CA SER A 526 -34.54 19.98 23.88
C SER A 526 -35.44 20.13 25.12
N GLY A 527 -34.87 20.04 26.34
CA GLY A 527 -35.60 20.02 27.60
C GLY A 527 -35.97 18.63 28.09
N VAL A 528 -35.72 17.58 27.30
CA VAL A 528 -35.95 16.18 27.70
C VAL A 528 -35.03 15.82 28.88
N VAL A 529 -35.60 15.16 29.89
CA VAL A 529 -34.86 14.64 31.04
C VAL A 529 -34.81 13.12 30.96
N ILE A 530 -33.60 12.55 31.06
CA ILE A 530 -33.36 11.11 31.02
C ILE A 530 -32.70 10.70 32.33
N ASN A 531 -33.38 9.89 33.13
CA ASN A 531 -32.77 9.26 34.30
C ASN A 531 -31.87 8.11 33.86
N CYS A 532 -30.64 8.05 34.37
CA CYS A 532 -29.65 7.07 33.96
C CYS A 532 -28.69 6.70 35.09
N GLN A 533 -28.28 5.44 35.12
CA GLN A 533 -27.27 4.96 36.06
C GLN A 533 -25.83 5.21 35.58
N ALA A 534 -25.63 5.36 34.27
CA ALA A 534 -24.32 5.62 33.70
C ALA A 534 -24.43 6.41 32.38
N ILE A 535 -23.36 7.13 32.05
CA ILE A 535 -23.17 7.83 30.77
C ILE A 535 -21.87 7.34 30.15
N VAL A 536 -21.86 7.03 28.86
CA VAL A 536 -20.64 6.69 28.11
C VAL A 536 -20.41 7.72 27.01
N MET A 537 -19.24 8.36 27.06
CA MET A 537 -18.81 9.32 26.05
C MET A 537 -18.13 8.59 24.88
N ALA A 538 -18.81 8.56 23.72
CA ALA A 538 -18.38 7.89 22.49
C ALA A 538 -18.31 8.86 21.29
N ILE A 539 -17.93 10.12 21.53
CA ILE A 539 -17.91 11.21 20.55
C ILE A 539 -16.61 11.33 19.73
N GLY A 540 -15.84 10.23 19.63
CA GLY A 540 -14.57 10.17 18.91
C GLY A 540 -13.34 10.35 19.82
N THR A 541 -12.16 10.46 19.20
CA THR A 541 -10.87 10.47 19.91
C THR A 541 -9.99 11.66 19.51
N THR A 542 -9.05 12.00 20.40
CA THR A 542 -8.06 13.07 20.23
C THR A 542 -6.65 12.48 20.31
N PRO A 543 -5.79 12.65 19.29
CA PRO A 543 -4.40 12.18 19.31
C PRO A 543 -3.57 12.72 20.47
N ASN A 544 -2.71 11.88 21.05
CA ASN A 544 -1.84 12.22 22.21
C ASN A 544 -0.54 12.90 21.77
N ILE A 545 -0.63 14.11 21.24
CA ILE A 545 0.48 14.86 20.61
C ILE A 545 1.23 15.80 21.56
N GLU A 546 0.82 15.90 22.83
CA GLU A 546 1.35 16.86 23.78
C GLU A 546 2.87 16.72 23.96
N LEU A 547 3.34 15.48 24.15
CA LEU A 547 4.76 15.16 24.28
C LEU A 547 5.56 15.58 23.04
N ALA A 548 5.06 15.23 21.84
CA ALA A 548 5.72 15.56 20.58
C ALA A 548 5.79 17.08 20.36
N ARG A 549 4.70 17.79 20.64
CA ARG A 549 4.60 19.24 20.47
C ARG A 549 5.55 19.99 21.40
N VAL A 550 5.61 19.63 22.69
CA VAL A 550 6.54 20.26 23.64
C VAL A 550 7.99 19.98 23.26
N SER A 551 8.26 18.84 22.64
CA SER A 551 9.59 18.45 22.14
C SER A 551 9.96 19.10 20.79
N GLY A 552 9.11 19.98 20.27
CA GLY A 552 9.33 20.69 19.01
C GLY A 552 9.27 19.78 17.77
N ILE A 553 8.47 18.73 17.80
CA ILE A 553 8.15 17.89 16.63
C ILE A 553 6.88 18.44 15.97
N ASP A 554 6.89 18.52 14.64
CA ASP A 554 5.77 19.11 13.89
C ASP A 554 4.46 18.36 14.12
N CYS A 555 3.47 19.10 14.63
CA CYS A 555 2.15 18.56 14.95
C CYS A 555 1.04 19.46 14.40
N LYS A 556 0.01 18.86 13.82
CA LYS A 556 -1.26 19.51 13.46
C LYS A 556 -2.40 18.88 14.27
N ARG A 557 -3.21 18.03 13.65
CA ARG A 557 -4.21 17.19 14.34
C ARG A 557 -3.54 15.95 14.94
N GLY A 558 -2.51 15.42 14.28
CA GLY A 558 -1.58 14.41 14.77
C GLY A 558 -0.13 14.87 14.62
N VAL A 559 0.82 13.95 14.85
CA VAL A 559 2.24 14.15 14.52
C VAL A 559 2.40 14.01 13.01
N VAL A 560 2.91 15.05 12.36
CA VAL A 560 3.04 15.08 10.90
C VAL A 560 4.18 14.14 10.48
N VAL A 561 3.91 13.26 9.51
CA VAL A 561 4.88 12.29 9.02
C VAL A 561 4.96 12.22 7.48
N ASN A 562 6.13 11.80 6.99
CA ASN A 562 6.37 11.53 5.56
C ASN A 562 5.93 10.11 5.15
N GLU A 563 6.21 9.72 3.90
CA GLU A 563 5.88 8.40 3.36
C GLU A 563 6.58 7.20 4.05
N TYR A 564 7.69 7.41 4.76
CA TYR A 564 8.34 6.39 5.60
C TYR A 564 7.93 6.49 7.07
N LEU A 565 6.93 7.34 7.38
CA LEU A 565 6.44 7.65 8.72
C LEU A 565 7.48 8.34 9.62
N GLU A 566 8.51 8.94 9.02
CA GLU A 566 9.47 9.81 9.70
C GLU A 566 8.78 11.15 10.03
N THR A 567 9.05 11.68 11.22
CA THR A 567 8.57 13.00 11.65
C THR A 567 9.46 14.11 11.06
N SER A 568 9.30 15.36 11.54
CA SER A 568 10.24 16.45 11.25
C SER A 568 11.68 16.17 11.74
N GLU A 569 11.87 15.16 12.60
CA GLU A 569 13.17 14.71 13.11
C GLU A 569 13.54 13.32 12.56
N LYS A 570 14.71 13.20 11.93
CA LYS A 570 15.13 11.98 11.20
C LYS A 570 15.22 10.70 12.03
N SER A 571 15.47 10.81 13.33
CA SER A 571 15.54 9.65 14.23
C SER A 571 14.23 9.38 14.98
N ILE A 572 13.15 10.09 14.65
CA ILE A 572 11.86 9.96 15.33
C ILE A 572 10.77 9.65 14.30
N TYR A 573 10.04 8.57 14.54
CA TYR A 573 8.91 8.10 13.73
C TYR A 573 7.62 8.21 14.52
N ALA A 574 6.48 8.29 13.84
CA ALA A 574 5.17 8.17 14.48
C ALA A 574 4.27 7.19 13.73
N ILE A 575 3.62 6.29 14.48
CA ILE A 575 2.76 5.23 13.92
C ILE A 575 1.47 5.05 14.74
N GLY A 576 0.45 4.49 14.10
CA GLY A 576 -0.89 4.34 14.65
C GLY A 576 -1.68 5.64 14.59
N GLU A 577 -2.67 5.76 15.46
CA GLU A 577 -3.66 6.85 15.42
C GLU A 577 -3.07 8.26 15.66
N ILE A 578 -1.83 8.34 16.18
CA ILE A 578 -1.14 9.62 16.36
C ILE A 578 -0.57 10.18 15.06
N ALA A 579 -0.28 9.32 14.08
CA ALA A 579 0.39 9.72 12.84
C ALA A 579 -0.58 10.43 11.90
N GLU A 580 -0.26 11.68 11.54
CA GLU A 580 -0.94 12.44 10.51
C GLU A 580 -0.15 12.35 9.20
N PHE A 581 -0.69 11.57 8.27
CA PHE A 581 -0.11 11.38 6.94
C PHE A 581 -0.93 12.14 5.90
N LYS A 582 -0.32 13.11 5.22
CA LYS A 582 -0.96 13.95 4.18
C LYS A 582 -2.29 14.58 4.64
N GLY A 583 -2.34 15.02 5.90
CA GLY A 583 -3.53 15.65 6.52
C GLY A 583 -4.60 14.68 7.03
N ALA A 584 -4.38 13.37 6.89
CA ALA A 584 -5.32 12.33 7.33
C ALA A 584 -4.81 11.60 8.59
N LEU A 585 -5.75 11.24 9.46
CA LEU A 585 -5.53 10.38 10.62
C LEU A 585 -6.25 9.04 10.39
N TYR A 586 -5.63 7.94 10.79
CA TYR A 586 -6.18 6.61 10.59
C TYR A 586 -6.48 5.91 11.92
N GLY A 587 -7.75 5.91 12.29
CA GLY A 587 -8.28 5.36 13.55
C GLY A 587 -8.55 3.86 13.54
N ILE A 588 -7.79 3.05 12.79
CA ILE A 588 -8.07 1.61 12.61
C ILE A 588 -6.82 0.75 12.80
N THR A 589 -6.98 -0.45 13.36
CA THR A 589 -5.89 -1.41 13.60
C THR A 589 -5.11 -1.76 12.33
N ALA A 590 -5.82 -1.98 11.21
CA ALA A 590 -5.18 -2.28 9.93
C ALA A 590 -4.20 -1.18 9.48
N ALA A 591 -4.54 0.09 9.70
CA ALA A 591 -3.66 1.20 9.36
C ALA A 591 -2.43 1.26 10.27
N ALA A 592 -2.60 1.01 11.58
CA ALA A 592 -1.47 0.95 12.51
C ALA A 592 -0.49 -0.17 12.14
N GLU A 593 -0.99 -1.34 11.74
CA GLU A 593 -0.17 -2.45 11.25
C GLU A 593 0.55 -2.11 9.93
N GLN A 594 -0.13 -1.52 8.96
CA GLN A 594 0.46 -1.09 7.69
C GLN A 594 1.57 -0.05 7.90
N GLN A 595 1.33 0.96 8.74
CA GLN A 595 2.32 1.98 9.08
C GLN A 595 3.53 1.35 9.76
N ALA A 596 3.30 0.45 10.71
CA ALA A 596 4.34 -0.27 11.41
C ALA A 596 5.20 -1.15 10.48
N GLU A 597 4.60 -1.82 9.50
CA GLU A 597 5.33 -2.61 8.50
C GLU A 597 6.25 -1.72 7.64
N ILE A 598 5.79 -0.53 7.23
CA ILE A 598 6.61 0.41 6.47
C ILE A 598 7.82 0.88 7.29
N VAL A 599 7.62 1.27 8.55
CA VAL A 599 8.73 1.67 9.43
C VAL A 599 9.70 0.51 9.65
N ALA A 600 9.18 -0.70 9.88
CA ALA A 600 10.02 -1.88 10.07
C ALA A 600 10.92 -2.13 8.86
N ARG A 601 10.35 -2.15 7.65
CA ARG A 601 11.10 -2.33 6.39
C ARG A 601 12.13 -1.23 6.18
N HIS A 602 11.72 0.03 6.38
CA HIS A 602 12.57 1.18 6.19
C HIS A 602 13.78 1.16 7.13
N LEU A 603 13.57 0.87 8.43
CA LEU A 603 14.65 0.73 9.41
C LEU A 603 15.55 -0.47 9.14
N SER A 604 15.03 -1.54 8.53
CA SER A 604 15.82 -2.67 7.99
C SER A 604 16.55 -2.35 6.68
N GLY A 605 16.36 -1.14 6.12
CA GLY A 605 17.04 -0.64 4.94
C GLY A 605 16.30 -0.85 3.61
N ASP A 606 15.12 -1.47 3.62
CA ASP A 606 14.26 -1.63 2.44
C ASP A 606 13.46 -0.34 2.20
N ILE A 607 13.92 0.45 1.23
CA ILE A 607 13.34 1.75 0.87
C ILE A 607 12.31 1.66 -0.25
N SER A 608 12.11 0.47 -0.84
CA SER A 608 11.33 0.29 -2.06
C SER A 608 9.83 0.47 -1.83
N GLN A 609 9.38 0.23 -0.59
CA GLN A 609 8.00 0.33 -0.15
C GLN A 609 7.84 1.54 0.77
N TYR A 610 6.70 2.21 0.63
CA TYR A 610 6.39 3.42 1.38
C TYR A 610 4.88 3.54 1.56
N TYR A 611 4.47 4.25 2.61
CA TYR A 611 3.07 4.39 2.98
C TYR A 611 2.33 5.29 1.99
N LYS A 612 1.22 4.78 1.46
CA LYS A 612 0.35 5.49 0.49
C LYS A 612 -0.95 6.00 1.12
N GLY A 613 -1.10 5.86 2.43
CA GLY A 613 -2.37 6.00 3.14
C GLY A 613 -3.14 4.68 3.18
N SER A 614 -3.92 4.47 4.25
CA SER A 614 -4.75 3.28 4.40
C SER A 614 -6.16 3.50 3.89
N LEU A 615 -6.82 2.44 3.44
CA LEU A 615 -8.26 2.48 3.18
C LEU A 615 -9.01 2.57 4.51
N LEU A 616 -9.80 3.63 4.68
CA LEU A 616 -10.77 3.70 5.77
C LEU A 616 -11.90 2.72 5.49
N MET A 617 -12.13 1.82 6.43
CA MET A 617 -13.17 0.80 6.36
C MET A 617 -13.75 0.56 7.74
N ASN A 618 -15.05 0.31 7.79
CA ASN A 618 -15.79 0.12 9.03
C ASN A 618 -16.70 -1.07 8.87
N ILE A 619 -16.76 -1.91 9.89
CA ILE A 619 -17.65 -3.06 9.96
C ILE A 619 -18.33 -2.96 11.31
N LEU A 620 -19.65 -2.87 11.31
CA LEU A 620 -20.42 -2.83 12.53
C LEU A 620 -20.53 -4.24 13.10
N LYS A 621 -20.08 -4.42 14.35
CA LYS A 621 -20.23 -5.68 15.08
C LYS A 621 -21.48 -5.62 15.94
N MET A 622 -22.59 -6.06 15.36
CA MET A 622 -23.84 -6.20 16.07
C MET A 622 -24.49 -7.50 15.65
N HIS A 623 -24.98 -8.28 16.62
CA HIS A 623 -25.62 -9.55 16.32
C HIS A 623 -26.85 -9.34 15.42
N GLY A 624 -27.04 -10.20 14.41
CA GLY A 624 -28.14 -10.07 13.45
C GLY A 624 -27.97 -9.00 12.36
N THR A 625 -27.06 -8.04 12.53
CA THR A 625 -26.82 -6.97 11.55
C THR A 625 -25.58 -7.20 10.72
N THR A 626 -25.74 -7.09 9.40
CA THR A 626 -24.62 -7.09 8.45
C THR A 626 -24.48 -5.69 7.88
N LEU A 627 -23.48 -4.93 8.33
CA LEU A 627 -23.20 -3.59 7.83
C LEU A 627 -21.69 -3.33 7.74
N CYS A 628 -21.24 -2.88 6.58
CA CYS A 628 -19.90 -2.34 6.41
C CYS A 628 -19.84 -1.20 5.38
N SER A 629 -18.84 -0.33 5.53
CA SER A 629 -18.52 0.70 4.56
C SER A 629 -17.03 0.79 4.30
N LEU A 630 -16.69 1.20 3.08
CA LEU A 630 -15.36 1.24 2.51
C LEU A 630 -15.19 2.59 1.79
N GLY A 631 -14.12 3.32 2.06
CA GLY A 631 -13.81 4.55 1.33
C GLY A 631 -14.89 5.63 1.49
N MET A 632 -15.33 6.21 0.36
CA MET A 632 -16.33 7.28 0.34
C MET A 632 -17.75 6.73 0.58
N ALA A 633 -18.52 7.40 1.45
CA ALA A 633 -19.94 7.08 1.68
C ALA A 633 -20.88 7.83 0.73
N GLU A 634 -20.51 9.06 0.34
CA GLU A 634 -21.30 9.93 -0.53
C GLU A 634 -20.46 10.43 -1.71
N ALA A 635 -21.07 10.47 -2.90
CA ALA A 635 -20.43 10.98 -4.11
C ALA A 635 -20.46 12.52 -4.11
N PRO A 636 -19.35 13.20 -4.48
CA PRO A 636 -19.35 14.64 -4.70
C PRO A 636 -20.28 15.04 -5.86
N ASN A 637 -20.89 16.22 -5.75
CA ASN A 637 -21.82 16.74 -6.74
C ASN A 637 -21.11 17.50 -7.89
N ASP A 638 -20.21 16.82 -8.61
CA ASP A 638 -19.45 17.40 -9.73
C ASP A 638 -19.56 16.62 -11.06
N GLY A 639 -20.41 15.59 -11.10
CA GLY A 639 -20.68 14.77 -12.29
C GLY A 639 -19.54 13.83 -12.71
N SER A 640 -18.37 13.90 -12.06
CA SER A 640 -17.23 13.01 -12.33
C SER A 640 -17.29 11.70 -11.55
N TYR A 641 -18.29 11.57 -10.67
CA TYR A 641 -18.56 10.39 -9.86
C TYR A 641 -19.85 9.73 -10.32
N GLU A 642 -19.85 8.40 -10.31
CA GLU A 642 -20.97 7.57 -10.73
C GLU A 642 -21.34 6.62 -9.59
N GLU A 643 -22.63 6.31 -9.45
CA GLU A 643 -23.14 5.41 -8.41
C GLU A 643 -23.81 4.18 -9.03
N VAL A 644 -23.54 2.99 -8.46
CA VAL A 644 -24.25 1.74 -8.77
C VAL A 644 -24.91 1.26 -7.49
N ILE A 645 -26.24 1.12 -7.50
CA ILE A 645 -27.04 0.87 -6.30
C ILE A 645 -27.93 -0.36 -6.51
N PHE A 646 -28.00 -1.21 -5.48
CA PHE A 646 -28.96 -2.31 -5.35
C PHE A 646 -29.68 -2.18 -4.02
N ILE A 647 -31.02 -2.24 -4.02
CA ILE A 647 -31.83 -1.95 -2.84
C ILE A 647 -33.08 -2.84 -2.76
N ASP A 648 -33.32 -3.41 -1.58
CA ASP A 648 -34.58 -3.99 -1.12
C ASP A 648 -34.83 -3.51 0.31
N LYS A 649 -35.57 -2.39 0.44
CA LYS A 649 -35.82 -1.73 1.74
C LYS A 649 -36.57 -2.62 2.72
N ALA A 650 -37.53 -3.41 2.24
CA ALA A 650 -38.35 -4.25 3.10
C ALA A 650 -37.53 -5.33 3.81
N LYS A 651 -36.44 -5.78 3.17
CA LYS A 651 -35.48 -6.72 3.76
C LYS A 651 -34.25 -6.05 4.39
N ARG A 652 -34.24 -4.72 4.51
CA ARG A 652 -33.07 -3.93 4.94
C ARG A 652 -31.79 -4.27 4.16
N TYR A 653 -31.94 -4.56 2.88
CA TYR A 653 -30.83 -4.93 2.00
C TYR A 653 -30.45 -3.73 1.14
N TYR A 654 -29.21 -3.28 1.27
CA TYR A 654 -28.73 -2.11 0.55
C TYR A 654 -27.25 -2.22 0.22
N LYS A 655 -26.92 -2.17 -1.07
CA LYS A 655 -25.55 -2.10 -1.54
C LYS A 655 -25.37 -0.92 -2.47
N LYS A 656 -24.28 -0.19 -2.28
CA LYS A 656 -23.91 0.97 -3.08
C LYS A 656 -22.42 0.93 -3.38
N CYS A 657 -22.07 1.25 -4.62
CA CYS A 657 -20.70 1.45 -5.09
C CYS A 657 -20.58 2.86 -5.66
N ILE A 658 -19.50 3.57 -5.33
CA ILE A 658 -19.14 4.88 -5.89
C ILE A 658 -17.90 4.69 -6.77
N ILE A 659 -18.00 5.16 -8.01
CA ILE A 659 -16.97 5.00 -9.05
C ILE A 659 -16.47 6.37 -9.48
N HIS A 660 -15.16 6.50 -9.67
CA HIS A 660 -14.53 7.69 -10.22
C HIS A 660 -13.39 7.28 -11.15
N ASN A 661 -13.39 7.77 -12.39
CA ASN A 661 -12.37 7.44 -13.40
C ASN A 661 -12.10 5.93 -13.54
N ASP A 662 -13.17 5.15 -13.73
CA ASP A 662 -13.15 3.68 -13.85
C ASP A 662 -12.61 2.94 -12.61
N LYS A 663 -12.62 3.57 -11.43
CA LYS A 663 -12.13 2.96 -10.17
C LYS A 663 -13.19 3.01 -9.10
N LEU A 664 -13.35 1.92 -8.37
CA LEU A 664 -14.16 1.92 -7.15
C LEU A 664 -13.46 2.78 -6.09
N VAL A 665 -14.17 3.77 -5.55
CA VAL A 665 -13.65 4.71 -4.53
C VAL A 665 -14.46 4.70 -3.23
N GLY A 666 -15.63 4.06 -3.25
CA GLY A 666 -16.50 3.94 -2.10
C GLY A 666 -17.47 2.77 -2.22
N ALA A 667 -17.83 2.17 -1.09
CA ALA A 667 -18.88 1.16 -1.02
C ALA A 667 -19.59 1.16 0.34
N ILE A 668 -20.89 0.90 0.32
CA ILE A 668 -21.72 0.61 1.50
C ILE A 668 -22.43 -0.72 1.26
N LEU A 669 -22.34 -1.64 2.20
CA LEU A 669 -22.98 -2.96 2.13
C LEU A 669 -23.78 -3.21 3.41
N ILE A 670 -25.10 -3.37 3.27
CA ILE A 670 -26.06 -3.64 4.35
C ILE A 670 -26.90 -4.85 3.96
N GLY A 671 -27.10 -5.76 4.92
CA GLY A 671 -27.82 -7.03 4.75
C GLY A 671 -26.95 -8.16 4.17
N ASP A 672 -25.93 -7.82 3.37
CA ASP A 672 -24.98 -8.78 2.81
C ASP A 672 -23.64 -8.10 2.50
N LYS A 673 -22.54 -8.68 3.00
CA LYS A 673 -21.17 -8.17 2.87
C LYS A 673 -20.25 -9.12 2.08
N SER A 674 -20.80 -10.04 1.30
CA SER A 674 -20.04 -11.04 0.54
C SER A 674 -18.96 -10.43 -0.37
N GLU A 675 -19.20 -9.26 -0.96
CA GLU A 675 -18.22 -8.56 -1.81
C GLU A 675 -17.24 -7.67 -1.04
N PHE A 676 -17.30 -7.62 0.31
CA PHE A 676 -16.47 -6.72 1.12
C PHE A 676 -14.98 -6.84 0.80
N LEU A 677 -14.45 -8.07 0.74
CA LEU A 677 -13.03 -8.31 0.47
C LEU A 677 -12.63 -7.88 -0.94
N GLU A 678 -13.48 -8.18 -1.93
CA GLU A 678 -13.25 -7.78 -3.31
C GLU A 678 -13.23 -6.26 -3.46
N PHE A 679 -14.23 -5.58 -2.88
CA PHE A 679 -14.34 -4.12 -2.96
C PHE A 679 -13.23 -3.43 -2.18
N LYS A 680 -12.82 -3.99 -1.03
CA LYS A 680 -11.63 -3.54 -0.30
C LYS A 680 -10.41 -3.59 -1.21
N GLU A 681 -10.17 -4.70 -1.90
CA GLU A 681 -9.02 -4.86 -2.78
C GLU A 681 -9.05 -3.86 -3.95
N LEU A 682 -10.19 -3.73 -4.63
CA LEU A 682 -10.38 -2.80 -5.74
C LEU A 682 -10.09 -1.35 -5.32
N ILE A 683 -10.61 -0.91 -4.18
CA ILE A 683 -10.44 0.46 -3.67
C ILE A 683 -8.99 0.68 -3.18
N GLU A 684 -8.46 -0.23 -2.36
CA GLU A 684 -7.13 -0.10 -1.75
C GLU A 684 -6.02 -0.07 -2.81
N LYS A 685 -6.11 -0.95 -3.81
CA LYS A 685 -5.15 -1.01 -4.93
C LYS A 685 -5.51 -0.07 -6.09
N LYS A 686 -6.67 0.59 -6.02
CA LYS A 686 -7.18 1.51 -7.04
C LYS A 686 -7.22 0.87 -8.43
N ILE A 687 -7.64 -0.39 -8.50
CA ILE A 687 -7.67 -1.19 -9.74
C ILE A 687 -8.76 -0.63 -10.65
N GLU A 688 -8.42 -0.47 -11.93
CA GLU A 688 -9.37 -0.12 -12.99
C GLU A 688 -10.43 -1.24 -13.15
N LEU A 689 -11.71 -0.87 -13.17
CA LEU A 689 -12.84 -1.81 -13.21
C LEU A 689 -12.98 -2.45 -14.59
N SER A 690 -12.93 -1.66 -15.66
CA SER A 690 -13.15 -2.15 -17.03
C SER A 690 -14.42 -3.01 -17.10
N ASP A 691 -14.37 -4.22 -17.66
CA ASP A 691 -15.52 -5.13 -17.77
C ASP A 691 -16.13 -5.53 -16.40
N LYS A 692 -15.36 -5.47 -15.30
CA LYS A 692 -15.87 -5.77 -13.96
C LYS A 692 -17.00 -4.83 -13.57
N ARG A 693 -17.00 -3.60 -14.09
CA ARG A 693 -18.07 -2.62 -13.87
C ARG A 693 -19.45 -3.21 -14.19
N LEU A 694 -19.57 -4.05 -15.21
CA LEU A 694 -20.84 -4.63 -15.67
C LEU A 694 -21.42 -5.67 -14.69
N SER A 695 -20.59 -6.22 -13.80
CA SER A 695 -20.96 -7.25 -12.82
C SER A 695 -20.97 -6.76 -11.37
N LEU A 696 -20.67 -5.48 -11.10
CA LEU A 696 -20.77 -4.91 -9.76
C LEU A 696 -22.18 -5.12 -9.20
N LEU A 697 -22.25 -5.63 -7.97
CA LEU A 697 -23.49 -5.97 -7.24
C LEU A 697 -24.36 -7.04 -7.91
N ARG A 698 -23.85 -7.76 -8.92
CA ARG A 698 -24.56 -8.79 -9.69
C ARG A 698 -23.85 -10.15 -9.67
N SER A 699 -22.88 -10.35 -8.79
CA SER A 699 -21.99 -11.52 -8.78
C SER A 699 -22.71 -12.86 -8.57
N GLY A 700 -23.91 -12.86 -7.97
CA GLY A 700 -24.72 -14.06 -7.74
C GLY A 700 -24.04 -15.12 -6.86
N SER A 701 -22.91 -14.78 -6.24
CA SER A 701 -22.07 -15.71 -5.47
C SER A 701 -22.71 -15.89 -4.09
N LYS A 702 -23.16 -17.12 -3.77
CA LYS A 702 -23.60 -17.42 -2.40
C LYS A 702 -22.40 -17.39 -1.47
N ALA A 703 -22.50 -16.63 -0.37
CA ALA A 703 -21.52 -16.67 0.70
C ALA A 703 -21.39 -18.10 1.25
N GLU A 704 -20.15 -18.55 1.49
CA GLU A 704 -19.91 -19.81 2.19
C GLU A 704 -20.50 -19.70 3.61
N PRO A 705 -21.24 -20.71 4.10
CA PRO A 705 -21.79 -20.68 5.45
C PRO A 705 -20.67 -20.69 6.50
N VAL A 706 -20.89 -19.97 7.60
CA VAL A 706 -20.00 -19.99 8.77
C VAL A 706 -20.09 -21.37 9.43
N ILE A 707 -18.95 -22.06 9.54
CA ILE A 707 -18.85 -23.36 10.19
C ILE A 707 -18.15 -23.18 11.55
N GLY A 708 -18.84 -23.55 12.63
CA GLY A 708 -18.32 -23.42 14.00
C GLY A 708 -18.39 -22.00 14.54
N LYS A 709 -17.57 -21.70 15.56
CA LYS A 709 -17.50 -20.37 16.19
C LYS A 709 -17.06 -19.33 15.15
N LEU A 710 -17.74 -18.19 15.08
CA LEU A 710 -17.34 -17.07 14.22
C LEU A 710 -15.97 -16.53 14.69
N VAL A 711 -15.00 -16.48 13.77
CA VAL A 711 -13.64 -15.97 14.03
C VAL A 711 -13.42 -14.63 13.32
N CYS A 712 -13.85 -14.50 12.06
CA CYS A 712 -13.69 -13.27 11.28
C CYS A 712 -15.06 -12.69 10.91
N SER A 713 -15.45 -11.59 11.58
CA SER A 713 -16.66 -10.86 11.17
C SER A 713 -16.52 -10.28 9.76
N CYS A 714 -15.36 -9.75 9.37
CA CYS A 714 -15.19 -9.10 8.07
C CYS A 714 -15.48 -10.04 6.88
N GLY A 715 -14.88 -11.21 6.91
CA GLY A 715 -15.00 -12.22 5.85
C GLY A 715 -16.12 -13.23 6.09
N ASN A 716 -16.87 -13.10 7.19
CA ASN A 716 -17.87 -14.06 7.62
C ASN A 716 -17.31 -15.50 7.71
N VAL A 717 -16.21 -15.68 8.46
CA VAL A 717 -15.46 -16.96 8.51
C VAL A 717 -15.49 -17.54 9.92
N GLY A 718 -15.87 -18.81 10.02
CA GLY A 718 -15.84 -19.58 11.27
C GLY A 718 -14.57 -20.41 11.47
N GLU A 719 -14.35 -20.88 12.69
CA GLU A 719 -13.24 -21.76 13.05
C GLU A 719 -13.19 -23.03 12.19
N GLY A 720 -14.36 -23.62 11.90
CA GLY A 720 -14.46 -24.79 11.03
C GLY A 720 -14.06 -24.51 9.58
N ASN A 721 -14.38 -23.32 9.05
CA ASN A 721 -13.93 -22.93 7.71
C ASN A 721 -12.39 -22.84 7.67
N ILE A 722 -11.77 -22.27 8.71
CA ILE A 722 -10.31 -22.15 8.82
C ILE A 722 -9.67 -23.55 8.92
N ILE A 723 -10.20 -24.43 9.76
CA ILE A 723 -9.70 -25.81 9.91
C ILE A 723 -9.79 -26.57 8.58
N ASN A 724 -10.85 -26.39 7.80
CA ASN A 724 -10.98 -27.00 6.48
C ASN A 724 -9.86 -26.52 5.54
N LYS A 725 -9.56 -25.22 5.51
CA LYS A 725 -8.42 -24.70 4.72
C LYS A 725 -7.08 -25.23 5.20
N ILE A 726 -6.88 -25.40 6.50
CA ILE A 726 -5.65 -26.02 7.00
C ILE A 726 -5.52 -27.47 6.47
N LYS A 727 -6.63 -28.23 6.45
CA LYS A 727 -6.66 -29.58 5.87
C LYS A 727 -6.41 -29.59 4.36
N ASP A 728 -6.79 -28.54 3.65
CA ASP A 728 -6.49 -28.34 2.22
C ASP A 728 -5.00 -28.03 1.95
N GLY A 729 -4.16 -27.93 2.99
CA GLY A 729 -2.71 -27.76 2.88
C GLY A 729 -2.20 -26.33 3.12
N TYR A 730 -3.08 -25.38 3.48
CA TYR A 730 -2.69 -24.01 3.78
C TYR A 730 -2.11 -23.89 5.20
N ILE A 731 -0.82 -24.23 5.34
CA ILE A 731 -0.11 -24.29 6.64
C ILE A 731 0.66 -23.01 7.01
N GLU A 732 0.73 -22.04 6.11
CA GLU A 732 1.30 -20.72 6.39
C GLU A 732 0.19 -19.69 6.66
N ILE A 733 0.36 -18.83 7.66
CA ILE A 733 -0.66 -17.85 8.07
C ILE A 733 -1.12 -16.95 6.93
N LYS A 734 -0.20 -16.50 6.08
CA LYS A 734 -0.51 -15.61 4.96
C LYS A 734 -1.40 -16.32 3.94
N GLN A 735 -0.99 -17.51 3.51
CA GLN A 735 -1.74 -18.35 2.57
C GLN A 735 -3.10 -18.76 3.15
N LEU A 736 -3.16 -19.07 4.45
CA LEU A 736 -4.40 -19.42 5.14
C LEU A 736 -5.38 -18.25 5.18
N CYS A 737 -4.91 -17.04 5.49
CA CYS A 737 -5.73 -15.83 5.43
C CYS A 737 -6.24 -15.56 4.01
N GLU A 738 -5.39 -15.73 3.00
CA GLU A 738 -5.75 -15.59 1.58
C GLU A 738 -6.82 -16.61 1.15
N ALA A 739 -6.66 -17.88 1.54
CA ALA A 739 -7.57 -18.97 1.17
C ALA A 739 -8.90 -18.96 1.94
N SER A 740 -8.90 -18.51 3.20
CA SER A 740 -10.10 -18.48 4.06
C SER A 740 -10.85 -17.15 4.00
N GLY A 741 -10.20 -16.05 3.58
CA GLY A 741 -10.71 -14.69 3.73
C GLY A 741 -10.60 -14.12 5.15
N ALA A 742 -10.23 -14.93 6.15
CA ALA A 742 -10.09 -14.48 7.53
C ALA A 742 -8.86 -13.58 7.70
N GLY A 743 -9.01 -12.45 8.40
CA GLY A 743 -7.89 -11.53 8.66
C GLY A 743 -7.51 -10.61 7.50
N LEU A 744 -8.20 -10.66 6.36
CA LEU A 744 -7.96 -9.76 5.22
C LEU A 744 -8.73 -8.43 5.29
N GLY A 745 -9.74 -8.36 6.15
CA GLY A 745 -10.53 -7.14 6.41
C GLY A 745 -9.88 -6.19 7.41
N CYS A 746 -10.48 -6.00 8.59
CA CYS A 746 -9.95 -5.10 9.62
C CYS A 746 -8.71 -5.63 10.37
N GLY A 747 -8.32 -6.89 10.11
CA GLY A 747 -7.14 -7.53 10.70
C GLY A 747 -7.31 -8.05 12.14
N SER A 748 -8.41 -7.71 12.83
CA SER A 748 -8.56 -7.98 14.27
C SER A 748 -8.45 -9.46 14.66
N CYS A 749 -8.92 -10.36 13.80
CA CYS A 749 -8.96 -11.81 14.02
C CYS A 749 -7.67 -12.54 13.65
N ARG A 750 -6.66 -11.88 13.05
CA ARG A 750 -5.42 -12.55 12.57
C ARG A 750 -4.71 -13.36 13.66
N THR A 751 -4.69 -12.86 14.89
CA THR A 751 -4.10 -13.58 16.03
C THR A 751 -4.87 -14.86 16.37
N GLU A 752 -6.21 -14.82 16.28
CA GLU A 752 -7.05 -16.01 16.50
C GLU A 752 -6.85 -17.03 15.38
N VAL A 753 -6.75 -16.58 14.13
CA VAL A 753 -6.37 -17.44 12.98
C VAL A 753 -5.01 -18.11 13.21
N GLN A 754 -4.00 -17.36 13.67
CA GLN A 754 -2.68 -17.89 14.00
C GLN A 754 -2.73 -18.92 15.13
N ALA A 755 -3.56 -18.69 16.15
CA ALA A 755 -3.73 -19.63 17.26
C ALA A 755 -4.41 -20.93 16.81
N ILE A 756 -5.42 -20.85 15.93
CA ILE A 756 -6.10 -22.02 15.33
C ILE A 756 -5.10 -22.82 14.49
N LEU A 757 -4.30 -22.13 13.64
CA LEU A 757 -3.24 -22.74 12.85
C LEU A 757 -2.23 -23.50 13.73
N GLY A 758 -1.74 -22.85 14.80
CA GLY A 758 -0.79 -23.47 15.72
C GLY A 758 -1.36 -24.72 16.43
N LYS A 759 -2.64 -24.70 16.82
CA LYS A 759 -3.31 -25.87 17.41
C LYS A 759 -3.50 -27.01 16.42
N ALA A 760 -3.84 -26.71 15.16
CA ALA A 760 -4.13 -27.71 14.15
C ALA A 760 -2.88 -28.41 13.59
N ILE A 761 -1.71 -27.76 13.63
CA ILE A 761 -0.43 -28.31 13.15
C ILE A 761 0.28 -29.15 14.22
N LEU A 762 -0.08 -29.04 15.50
CA LEU A 762 0.49 -29.89 16.55
C LEU A 762 -0.08 -31.33 16.44
N PRO A 763 0.76 -32.38 16.45
CA PRO A 763 0.26 -33.75 16.49
C PRO A 763 -0.53 -33.98 17.80
N PRO A 764 -1.57 -34.83 17.79
CA PRO A 764 -2.30 -35.15 19.02
C PRO A 764 -1.34 -35.73 20.06
N PRO A 765 -1.55 -35.47 21.37
CA PRO A 765 -0.73 -36.06 22.41
C PRO A 765 -0.77 -37.59 22.28
N ALA A 766 0.40 -38.22 22.29
CA ALA A 766 0.51 -39.68 22.21
C ALA A 766 -0.35 -40.32 23.31
N PRO A 767 -1.08 -41.41 23.01
CA PRO A 767 -1.88 -42.10 24.01
C PRO A 767 -0.98 -42.53 25.18
N LYS A 768 -1.52 -42.45 26.40
CA LYS A 768 -0.83 -42.64 27.69
C LYS A 768 -0.03 -43.95 27.86
N GLY A 769 -0.02 -44.85 26.88
CA GLY A 769 0.73 -46.12 26.90
C GLY A 769 2.15 -46.07 26.33
N VAL A 770 2.61 -44.97 25.71
CA VAL A 770 3.95 -44.92 25.08
C VAL A 770 5.06 -44.46 26.06
N LEU A 771 4.69 -43.77 27.15
CA LEU A 771 5.66 -43.36 28.18
C LEU A 771 6.17 -44.53 29.03
N GLU A 772 5.43 -45.64 29.08
CA GLU A 772 5.82 -46.84 29.84
C GLU A 772 6.81 -47.71 29.05
N SER A 773 6.69 -47.76 27.72
CA SER A 773 7.61 -48.47 26.83
C SER A 773 8.96 -47.76 26.70
N ILE A 774 8.98 -46.43 26.72
CA ILE A 774 10.23 -45.64 26.75
C ILE A 774 10.95 -45.81 28.11
N ARG A 775 10.22 -45.90 29.22
CA ARG A 775 10.80 -46.10 30.56
C ARG A 775 11.47 -47.48 30.71
N ILE A 776 10.89 -48.53 30.13
CA ILE A 776 11.45 -49.88 30.11
C ILE A 776 12.71 -49.95 29.21
N ALA A 777 12.69 -49.27 28.05
CA ALA A 777 13.87 -49.21 27.16
C ALA A 777 15.06 -48.48 27.80
N SER A 778 14.82 -47.43 28.59
CA SER A 778 15.89 -46.72 29.32
C SER A 778 16.47 -47.50 30.51
N GLN A 779 15.76 -48.49 31.08
CA GLN A 779 16.33 -49.37 32.12
C GLN A 779 17.20 -50.49 31.54
N SER A 780 16.95 -50.94 30.31
CA SER A 780 17.78 -51.95 29.65
C SER A 780 19.12 -51.40 29.13
N ILE A 781 19.22 -50.10 28.85
CA ILE A 781 20.46 -49.46 28.37
C ILE A 781 21.48 -49.24 29.51
N ASN A 782 21.04 -49.02 30.75
CA ASN A 782 21.94 -48.86 31.90
C ASN A 782 22.56 -50.17 32.42
N LEU A 783 22.09 -51.34 31.99
CA LEU A 783 22.67 -52.64 32.37
C LEU A 783 23.78 -53.11 31.41
N ILE A 784 24.03 -52.39 30.31
CA ILE A 784 25.06 -52.73 29.32
C ILE A 784 26.34 -51.88 29.51
N SER A 785 26.31 -50.79 30.28
CA SER A 785 27.51 -49.95 30.53
C SER A 785 28.38 -50.36 31.73
N GLU A 786 28.11 -51.47 32.41
CA GLU A 786 28.97 -52.00 33.49
C GLU A 786 29.73 -53.29 33.11
N LYS A 787 29.75 -53.70 31.83
CA LYS A 787 30.50 -54.88 31.37
C LYS A 787 31.19 -54.74 30.00
N ILE A 788 31.63 -53.53 29.63
CA ILE A 788 32.57 -53.31 28.53
C ILE A 788 33.70 -52.41 29.02
#